data_AF-A0A355E0C2-F1
#
_entry.id   AF-A0A355E0C2-F1
#
_cell.length_a   1.000
_cell.length_b   1.000
_cell.length_c   1.000
_cell.angle_alpha   90.00
_cell.angle_beta   90.00
_cell.angle_gamma   90.00
#
_symmetry.space_group_name_H-M   'P 1'
#
loop_
_entity.id
_entity.type
_entity.pdbx_description
1 polymer ?
#
loop_
_entity_poly.entity_id
_entity_poly.type
_entity_poly.pdbx_seq_one_letter_code
_entity_poly.pdbx_strand_id
1 'polypeptide(L)'
;MKRSLIPPSDSPWMPRLAAAAALLCCLASYALARAGGGHSYSGGGFSGGGSIHGSGGSGLIELWIWLVMSHPIIGIPATLLLIYFLYAGGGKGRSMYVGHTIVRGAATQVESEKLTRLAKIKERDPAFDENALVRRVINAFLKIQTAWSAQDMSPARAFVSDGVMERFSIQIAMQKARGMRNQMERVEVRDARIAQADSDSHFDTVHFAVRATAVDTDVLLKDGSTVRNSGKTQSEFVEVWSFLRRPGAKTLQKPGLIEGSCPSCGAPLQAMDAAKCGSCGSFVNSGEYDWVLAEITQGEEWTVRPPERTIQGYQALQQRDPAFNIQFMEDRGSVAFWRWQMAAWERKPDLLQALANEECAKAFIAEISQKHVVYKEAAVGGVEVLACENGDPFDRVHVQVRWSGERFEIAGEEAVSQGQSVMCHVFIFSRKSTVRTDPRHGLRSLRCPGCGAPPSGSAQSSCEYCGVPFNDGSVGWALAAIMPRVLWQRPGIQTAQRAIPGAAGVPAAQTPESDWAAVLTPAHGLAVMVGAMMLDGTIDKRELDFAKAYTRKHNIPDSRIDQYVQAAKLGQLQIPRPKSPAEARACMTGLIHMCLADGTVSAPEMRSLLAFGGQLGMTPDAVKSLAVAERDFLYRRAKQSLAERKN
;
A
#
# COMPACT_ATOMS: atom_id res chain seq x y z
N MET A 1 -46.09 92.35 12.96
CA MET A 1 -45.61 91.53 14.09
C MET A 1 -45.59 90.07 13.65
N LYS A 2 -44.51 89.35 14.02
CA LYS A 2 -44.25 87.89 13.94
C LYS A 2 -43.79 87.31 12.59
N ARG A 3 -42.49 86.96 12.61
CA ARG A 3 -41.64 86.31 11.60
C ARG A 3 -41.90 84.81 11.52
N SER A 4 -41.70 84.27 10.31
CA SER A 4 -41.55 82.86 9.98
C SER A 4 -40.28 82.24 10.58
N LEU A 5 -40.35 80.97 10.99
CA LEU A 5 -39.18 80.12 11.24
C LEU A 5 -39.32 78.79 10.51
N ILE A 6 -38.34 78.53 9.66
CA ILE A 6 -38.02 77.34 8.87
C ILE A 6 -37.33 76.32 9.79
N PRO A 7 -37.50 74.99 9.61
CA PRO A 7 -36.79 73.99 10.40
C PRO A 7 -35.36 73.77 9.84
N PRO A 8 -34.32 73.53 10.66
CA PRO A 8 -33.06 73.03 10.15
C PRO A 8 -33.09 71.49 10.11
N SER A 9 -32.95 70.98 8.89
CA SER A 9 -32.52 69.62 8.57
C SER A 9 -31.01 69.43 8.85
N ASP A 10 -30.61 68.17 8.84
CA ASP A 10 -29.23 67.68 8.61
C ASP A 10 -28.30 67.62 9.81
N SER A 11 -28.55 66.59 10.64
CA SER A 11 -27.47 66.03 11.45
C SER A 11 -26.50 65.22 10.56
N PRO A 12 -25.18 65.44 10.63
CA PRO A 12 -24.21 64.73 9.79
C PRO A 12 -23.93 63.29 10.26
N TRP A 13 -24.64 62.79 11.28
CA TRP A 13 -24.37 61.48 11.88
C TRP A 13 -25.11 60.32 11.20
N MET A 14 -26.32 60.54 10.69
CA MET A 14 -27.08 59.50 9.97
C MET A 14 -26.37 58.98 8.71
N PRO A 15 -25.79 59.82 7.82
CA PRO A 15 -25.07 59.30 6.65
C PRO A 15 -23.75 58.62 7.04
N ARG A 16 -23.11 58.99 8.17
CA ARG A 16 -21.88 58.35 8.66
C ARG A 16 -22.16 57.00 9.33
N LEU A 17 -23.25 56.86 10.07
CA LEU A 17 -23.72 55.59 10.63
C LEU A 17 -24.22 54.64 9.52
N ALA A 18 -24.90 55.16 8.50
CA ALA A 18 -25.30 54.39 7.33
C ALA A 18 -24.09 53.95 6.50
N ALA A 19 -23.08 54.81 6.30
CA ALA A 19 -21.84 54.46 5.61
C ALA A 19 -21.00 53.44 6.39
N ALA A 20 -20.91 53.56 7.72
CA ALA A 20 -20.22 52.59 8.56
C ALA A 20 -20.94 51.23 8.60
N ALA A 21 -22.29 51.22 8.68
CA ALA A 21 -23.09 50.00 8.60
C ALA A 21 -22.98 49.35 7.22
N ALA A 22 -22.97 50.13 6.14
CA ALA A 22 -22.76 49.64 4.77
C ALA A 22 -21.34 49.09 4.57
N LEU A 23 -20.31 49.71 5.14
CA LEU A 23 -18.93 49.21 5.06
C LEU A 23 -18.74 47.92 5.89
N LEU A 24 -19.35 47.84 7.07
CA LEU A 24 -19.39 46.62 7.89
C LEU A 24 -20.18 45.50 7.22
N CYS A 25 -21.30 45.80 6.54
CA CYS A 25 -22.04 44.82 5.75
C CYS A 25 -21.23 44.36 4.52
N CYS A 26 -20.53 45.28 3.83
CA CYS A 26 -19.67 44.94 2.69
C CYS A 26 -18.46 44.08 3.11
N LEU A 27 -17.83 44.38 4.25
CA LEU A 27 -16.73 43.59 4.81
C LEU A 27 -17.21 42.24 5.37
N ALA A 28 -18.42 42.18 5.94
CA ALA A 28 -19.06 40.93 6.34
C ALA A 28 -19.37 40.05 5.12
N SER A 29 -19.79 40.61 3.98
CA SER A 29 -19.95 39.85 2.74
C SER A 29 -18.63 39.37 2.14
N TYR A 30 -17.50 40.08 2.31
CA TYR A 30 -16.18 39.57 1.93
C TYR A 30 -15.65 38.47 2.89
N ALA A 31 -16.01 38.54 4.18
CA ALA A 31 -15.67 37.51 5.17
C ALA A 31 -16.57 36.26 5.07
N LEU A 32 -17.82 36.41 4.61
CA LEU A 32 -18.77 35.31 4.38
C LEU A 32 -18.70 34.71 2.96
N ALA A 33 -17.98 35.33 2.02
CA ALA A 33 -17.83 34.82 0.64
C ALA A 33 -16.74 33.75 0.43
N ARG A 34 -16.21 33.12 1.49
CA ARG A 34 -15.40 31.89 1.34
C ARG A 34 -15.74 30.82 2.38
N ALA A 35 -16.88 30.20 2.15
CA ALA A 35 -17.16 28.84 2.60
C ALA A 35 -17.67 28.05 1.38
N GLY A 36 -16.82 27.18 0.81
CA GLY A 36 -17.23 26.21 -0.22
C GLY A 36 -16.23 26.01 -1.36
N GLY A 37 -15.39 24.98 -1.22
CA GLY A 37 -14.88 24.03 -2.23
C GLY A 37 -14.50 24.44 -3.68
N GLY A 38 -13.26 24.08 -4.06
CA GLY A 38 -12.94 23.39 -5.32
C GLY A 38 -12.54 24.23 -6.54
N HIS A 39 -11.24 24.25 -6.89
CA HIS A 39 -10.68 23.71 -8.14
C HIS A 39 -9.22 24.15 -8.36
N SER A 40 -8.48 23.21 -8.94
CA SER A 40 -7.08 23.18 -9.38
C SER A 40 -6.78 24.06 -10.61
N TYR A 41 -5.61 24.73 -10.65
CA TYR A 41 -4.47 24.48 -11.57
C TYR A 41 -3.53 25.69 -11.70
N SER A 42 -2.29 25.36 -12.05
CA SER A 42 -1.26 26.15 -12.76
C SER A 42 -0.49 27.22 -11.99
N GLY A 43 0.83 26.98 -11.95
CA GLY A 43 1.81 27.99 -11.66
C GLY A 43 1.90 29.02 -12.78
N GLY A 44 2.19 30.24 -12.37
CA GLY A 44 2.59 31.36 -13.21
C GLY A 44 3.20 32.38 -12.27
N GLY A 45 4.53 32.48 -12.28
CA GLY A 45 5.24 33.49 -11.52
C GLY A 45 4.84 34.87 -12.03
N PHE A 46 4.36 35.73 -11.12
CA PHE A 46 4.37 37.16 -11.31
C PHE A 46 5.12 37.79 -10.15
N SER A 47 6.37 38.16 -10.44
CA SER A 47 7.11 39.19 -9.73
C SER A 47 6.38 40.52 -9.94
N GLY A 48 5.76 41.01 -8.87
CA GLY A 48 5.14 42.33 -8.80
C GLY A 48 5.28 42.87 -7.39
N GLY A 49 6.41 43.53 -7.12
CA GLY A 49 6.62 44.28 -5.88
C GLY A 49 5.61 45.42 -5.79
N GLY A 50 4.71 45.33 -4.80
CA GLY A 50 3.78 46.38 -4.44
C GLY A 50 3.86 46.61 -2.93
N SER A 51 4.73 47.52 -2.53
CA SER A 51 4.91 47.97 -1.16
C SER A 51 3.65 48.72 -0.69
N ILE A 52 2.74 48.06 0.02
CA ILE A 52 1.66 48.76 0.72
C ILE A 52 2.22 49.25 2.05
N HIS A 53 2.50 50.55 2.11
CA HIS A 53 2.78 51.28 3.34
C HIS A 53 1.59 51.20 4.30
N GLY A 54 1.88 50.95 5.58
CA GLY A 54 0.91 50.87 6.64
C GLY A 54 0.26 52.21 6.96
N SER A 55 -1.08 52.20 7.02
CA SER A 55 -1.92 53.19 7.71
C SER A 55 -3.37 52.70 7.59
N GLY A 56 -3.96 52.17 8.66
CA GLY A 56 -5.35 51.69 8.58
C GLY A 56 -5.83 50.74 9.69
N GLY A 57 -4.98 50.39 10.66
CA GLY A 57 -5.38 49.53 11.79
C GLY A 57 -5.91 50.28 13.02
N SER A 58 -5.45 51.50 13.27
CA SER A 58 -5.76 52.25 14.50
C SER A 58 -7.18 52.82 14.51
N GLY A 59 -7.67 53.34 13.39
CA GLY A 59 -8.99 53.98 13.32
C GLY A 59 -10.16 53.03 13.61
N LEU A 60 -10.06 51.76 13.22
CA LEU A 60 -11.11 50.77 13.51
C LEU A 60 -11.13 50.37 14.98
N ILE A 61 -9.97 50.30 15.63
CA ILE A 61 -9.85 49.97 17.05
C ILE A 61 -10.33 51.14 17.90
N GLU A 62 -9.97 52.38 17.56
CA GLU A 62 -10.47 53.59 18.22
C GLU A 62 -11.98 53.73 18.09
N LEU A 63 -12.55 53.46 16.91
CA LEU A 63 -14.00 53.49 16.69
C LEU A 63 -14.72 52.39 17.50
N TRP A 64 -14.10 51.21 17.64
CA TRP A 64 -14.61 50.12 18.48
C TRP A 64 -14.61 50.51 19.96
N ILE A 65 -13.50 51.06 20.46
CA ILE A 65 -13.36 51.51 21.86
C ILE A 65 -14.37 52.62 22.15
N TRP A 66 -14.54 53.57 21.23
CA TRP A 66 -15.55 54.62 21.34
C TRP A 66 -16.98 54.06 21.41
N LEU A 67 -17.33 53.08 20.56
CA LEU A 67 -18.64 52.41 20.57
C LEU A 67 -18.93 51.74 21.93
N VAL A 68 -17.93 51.09 22.54
CA VAL A 68 -18.05 50.45 23.86
C VAL A 68 -18.25 51.47 24.96
N MET A 69 -17.46 52.54 24.95
CA MET A 69 -17.46 53.55 26.01
C MET A 69 -18.67 54.50 25.94
N SER A 70 -19.08 54.91 24.74
CA SER A 70 -20.17 55.88 24.54
C SER A 70 -21.55 55.25 24.44
N HIS A 71 -21.65 53.98 23.99
CA HIS A 71 -22.93 53.28 23.83
C HIS A 71 -22.88 51.84 24.36
N PRO A 72 -22.71 51.63 25.68
CA PRO A 72 -22.46 50.31 26.27
C PRO A 72 -23.58 49.27 26.03
N ILE A 73 -24.84 49.71 25.90
CA ILE A 73 -25.98 48.82 25.59
C ILE A 73 -25.82 48.13 24.22
N ILE A 74 -25.12 48.75 23.27
CA ILE A 74 -24.88 48.22 21.92
C ILE A 74 -23.45 47.69 21.80
N GLY A 75 -22.47 48.43 22.33
CA GLY A 75 -21.06 48.11 22.26
C GLY A 75 -20.70 46.80 22.97
N ILE A 76 -21.16 46.59 24.21
CA ILE A 76 -20.82 45.38 24.99
C ILE A 76 -21.39 44.11 24.34
N PRO A 77 -22.68 44.03 23.95
CA PRO A 77 -23.19 42.85 23.23
C PRO A 77 -22.48 42.59 21.91
N ALA A 78 -22.16 43.63 21.14
CA ALA A 78 -21.39 43.48 19.90
C ALA A 78 -19.97 42.94 20.17
N THR A 79 -19.33 43.29 21.30
CA THR A 79 -17.99 42.79 21.66
C THR A 79 -18.08 41.33 22.04
N LEU A 80 -19.07 40.96 22.86
CA LEU A 80 -19.31 39.58 23.25
C LEU A 80 -19.61 38.70 22.03
N LEU A 81 -20.37 39.23 21.06
CA LEU A 81 -20.69 38.56 19.82
C LEU A 81 -19.46 38.43 18.91
N LEU A 82 -18.61 39.45 18.80
CA LEU A 82 -17.32 39.38 18.11
C LEU A 82 -16.37 38.36 18.78
N ILE A 83 -16.24 38.39 20.11
CA ILE A 83 -15.46 37.42 20.88
C ILE A 83 -16.01 36.01 20.66
N TYR A 84 -17.33 35.83 20.65
CA TYR A 84 -17.97 34.56 20.34
C TYR A 84 -17.62 34.08 18.92
N PHE A 85 -17.69 34.94 17.91
CA PHE A 85 -17.29 34.58 16.53
C PHE A 85 -15.79 34.29 16.40
N LEU A 86 -14.92 35.04 17.10
CA LEU A 86 -13.48 34.79 17.13
C LEU A 86 -13.13 33.51 17.90
N TYR A 87 -13.86 33.20 18.97
CA TYR A 87 -13.70 31.97 19.75
C TYR A 87 -14.22 30.76 18.96
N ALA A 88 -15.41 30.86 18.38
CA ALA A 88 -16.02 29.83 17.54
C ALA A 88 -15.27 29.62 16.21
N GLY A 89 -14.68 30.68 15.64
CA GLY A 89 -13.86 30.65 14.44
C GLY A 89 -12.42 30.20 14.69
N GLY A 90 -11.84 30.58 15.84
CA GLY A 90 -10.46 30.28 16.23
C GLY A 90 -10.18 28.78 16.35
N GLY A 91 -11.16 28.00 16.85
CA GLY A 91 -11.07 26.54 16.88
C GLY A 91 -10.97 25.91 15.50
N LYS A 92 -11.75 26.40 14.53
CA LYS A 92 -11.72 25.92 13.13
C LYS A 92 -10.43 26.34 12.42
N GLY A 93 -9.97 27.57 12.61
CA GLY A 93 -8.72 28.08 12.04
C GLY A 93 -7.48 27.32 12.54
N ARG A 94 -7.40 27.06 13.85
CA ARG A 94 -6.31 26.26 14.43
C ARG A 94 -6.32 24.83 13.91
N SER A 95 -7.49 24.20 13.82
CA SER A 95 -7.62 22.83 13.29
C SER A 95 -7.18 22.74 11.83
N MET A 96 -7.55 23.72 10.99
CA MET A 96 -7.12 23.77 9.59
C MET A 96 -5.61 23.97 9.46
N TYR A 97 -5.02 24.87 10.26
CA TYR A 97 -3.57 25.09 10.28
C TYR A 97 -2.79 23.82 10.70
N VAL A 98 -3.24 23.15 11.76
CA VAL A 98 -2.67 21.88 12.22
C VAL A 98 -2.76 20.83 11.11
N GLY A 99 -3.93 20.66 10.50
CA GLY A 99 -4.13 19.67 9.43
C GLY A 99 -3.24 19.93 8.22
N HIS A 100 -3.21 21.16 7.72
CA HIS A 100 -2.32 21.55 6.62
C HIS A 100 -0.83 21.33 6.94
N THR A 101 -0.42 21.57 8.19
CA THR A 101 0.95 21.31 8.64
C THR A 101 1.26 19.82 8.63
N ILE A 102 0.34 18.98 9.13
CA ILE A 102 0.49 17.51 9.12
C ILE A 102 0.69 17.01 7.69
N VAL A 103 -0.21 17.37 6.77
CA VAL A 103 -0.14 16.93 5.36
C VAL A 103 1.17 17.36 4.72
N ARG A 104 1.55 18.64 4.88
CA ARG A 104 2.78 19.17 4.28
C ARG A 104 4.04 18.54 4.89
N GLY A 105 4.05 18.30 6.20
CA GLY A 105 5.16 17.66 6.88
C GLY A 105 5.30 16.19 6.52
N ALA A 106 4.21 15.43 6.48
CA ALA A 106 4.21 14.03 6.03
C ALA A 106 4.72 13.91 4.59
N ALA A 107 4.23 14.74 3.67
CA ALA A 107 4.73 14.76 2.29
C ALA A 107 6.22 15.14 2.21
N THR A 108 6.66 16.11 3.03
CA THR A 108 8.07 16.52 3.11
C THR A 108 8.96 15.40 3.65
N GLN A 109 8.48 14.67 4.67
CA GLN A 109 9.19 13.53 5.24
C GLN A 109 9.35 12.40 4.22
N VAL A 110 8.26 11.98 3.58
CA VAL A 110 8.30 10.94 2.54
C VAL A 110 9.27 11.33 1.43
N GLU A 111 9.24 12.59 0.99
CA GLU A 111 10.16 13.10 -0.03
C GLU A 111 11.61 13.11 0.45
N SER A 112 11.88 13.57 1.68
CA SER A 112 13.22 13.60 2.28
C SER A 112 13.81 12.20 2.44
N GLU A 113 13.02 11.26 2.95
CA GLU A 113 13.42 9.85 3.09
C GLU A 113 13.71 9.22 1.72
N LYS A 114 12.83 9.47 0.73
CA LYS A 114 13.04 9.02 -0.65
C LYS A 114 14.37 9.56 -1.21
N LEU A 115 14.62 10.87 -1.10
CA LEU A 115 15.86 11.50 -1.57
C LEU A 115 17.09 10.94 -0.85
N THR A 116 17.02 10.76 0.47
CA THR A 116 18.11 10.18 1.28
C THR A 116 18.46 8.77 0.81
N ARG A 117 17.45 7.95 0.50
CA ARG A 117 17.66 6.57 0.06
C ARG A 117 18.14 6.48 -1.39
N LEU A 118 17.62 7.34 -2.27
CA LEU A 118 18.14 7.46 -3.64
C LEU A 118 19.59 7.96 -3.67
N ALA A 119 19.96 8.85 -2.75
CA ALA A 119 21.35 9.31 -2.60
C ALA A 119 22.32 8.15 -2.30
N LYS A 120 21.92 7.17 -1.46
CA LYS A 120 22.72 5.97 -1.21
C LYS A 120 22.95 5.12 -2.47
N ILE A 121 21.92 5.01 -3.31
CA ILE A 121 22.03 4.33 -4.60
C ILE A 121 23.02 5.09 -5.50
N LYS A 122 22.89 6.41 -5.58
CA LYS A 122 23.74 7.29 -6.40
C LYS A 122 25.20 7.35 -5.94
N GLU A 123 25.44 7.25 -4.63
CA GLU A 123 26.79 7.14 -4.06
C GLU A 123 27.50 5.87 -4.58
N ARG A 124 26.79 4.74 -4.58
CA ARG A 124 27.32 3.48 -5.15
C ARG A 124 27.31 3.48 -6.67
N ASP A 125 26.44 4.21 -7.33
CA ASP A 125 26.28 4.25 -8.79
C ASP A 125 26.14 5.70 -9.29
N PRO A 126 27.25 6.43 -9.48
CA PRO A 126 27.18 7.84 -9.88
C PRO A 126 26.49 8.10 -11.22
N ALA A 127 26.40 7.08 -12.08
CA ALA A 127 25.70 7.14 -13.37
C ALA A 127 24.19 6.89 -13.25
N PHE A 128 23.68 6.63 -12.05
CA PHE A 128 22.26 6.43 -11.80
C PHE A 128 21.45 7.70 -12.11
N ASP A 129 20.51 7.57 -13.04
CA ASP A 129 19.57 8.62 -13.45
C ASP A 129 18.13 8.13 -13.19
N GLU A 130 17.46 8.80 -12.25
CA GLU A 130 16.07 8.52 -11.86
C GLU A 130 15.10 8.66 -13.04
N ASN A 131 15.25 9.70 -13.87
CA ASN A 131 14.36 9.94 -15.00
C ASN A 131 14.59 8.91 -16.11
N ALA A 132 15.84 8.51 -16.32
CA ALA A 132 16.15 7.41 -17.23
C ALA A 132 15.49 6.11 -16.75
N LEU A 133 15.58 5.79 -15.47
CA LEU A 133 14.95 4.60 -14.93
C LEU A 133 13.42 4.66 -15.03
N VAL A 134 12.78 5.80 -14.72
CA VAL A 134 11.31 5.97 -14.91
C VAL A 134 10.91 5.68 -16.36
N ARG A 135 11.65 6.18 -17.37
CA ARG A 135 11.36 5.87 -18.78
C ARG A 135 11.49 4.38 -19.09
N ARG A 136 12.47 3.69 -18.51
CA ARG A 136 12.62 2.23 -18.65
C ARG A 136 11.45 1.48 -18.01
N VAL A 137 10.97 1.93 -16.85
CA VAL A 137 9.80 1.34 -16.18
C VAL A 137 8.53 1.52 -17.01
N ILE A 138 8.32 2.67 -17.65
CA ILE A 138 7.20 2.88 -18.58
C ILE A 138 7.27 1.88 -19.75
N ASN A 139 8.46 1.65 -20.31
CA ASN A 139 8.66 0.65 -21.36
C ASN A 139 8.34 -0.78 -20.86
N ALA A 140 8.84 -1.14 -19.68
CA ALA A 140 8.53 -2.43 -19.05
C ALA A 140 7.02 -2.63 -18.81
N PHE A 141 6.34 -1.59 -18.34
CA PHE A 141 4.89 -1.56 -18.13
C PHE A 141 4.15 -1.88 -19.43
N LEU A 142 4.40 -1.12 -20.50
CA LEU A 142 3.74 -1.32 -21.79
C LEU A 142 4.04 -2.69 -22.41
N LYS A 143 5.28 -3.19 -22.27
CA LYS A 143 5.67 -4.53 -22.72
C LYS A 143 4.89 -5.63 -22.01
N ILE A 144 4.74 -5.55 -20.70
CA ILE A 144 3.97 -6.53 -19.93
C ILE A 144 2.48 -6.45 -20.28
N GLN A 145 1.89 -5.25 -20.43
CA GLN A 145 0.49 -5.12 -20.83
C GLN A 145 0.22 -5.76 -22.20
N THR A 146 1.18 -5.60 -23.14
CA THR A 146 1.13 -6.22 -24.47
C THR A 146 1.25 -7.76 -24.37
N ALA A 147 2.24 -8.24 -23.62
CA ALA A 147 2.50 -9.66 -23.39
C ALA A 147 1.31 -10.38 -22.73
N TRP A 148 0.72 -9.75 -21.71
CA TRP A 148 -0.47 -10.21 -21.02
C TRP A 148 -1.67 -10.33 -21.97
N SER A 149 -1.94 -9.28 -22.76
CA SER A 149 -3.04 -9.29 -23.74
C SER A 149 -2.86 -10.33 -24.85
N ALA A 150 -1.60 -10.62 -25.21
CA ALA A 150 -1.23 -11.67 -26.16
C ALA A 150 -1.26 -13.08 -25.54
N GLN A 151 -1.43 -13.21 -24.21
CA GLN A 151 -1.30 -14.46 -23.46
C GLN A 151 0.07 -15.14 -23.65
N ASP A 152 1.12 -14.33 -23.80
CA ASP A 152 2.51 -14.77 -23.93
C ASP A 152 3.45 -13.81 -23.18
N MET A 153 4.01 -14.30 -22.07
CA MET A 153 4.93 -13.54 -21.21
C MET A 153 6.40 -13.67 -21.59
N SER A 154 6.73 -14.42 -22.64
CA SER A 154 8.11 -14.59 -23.12
C SER A 154 8.86 -13.26 -23.33
N PRO A 155 8.24 -12.19 -23.89
CA PRO A 155 8.91 -10.90 -24.05
C PRO A 155 9.32 -10.21 -22.74
N ALA A 156 8.66 -10.52 -21.63
CA ALA A 156 8.95 -9.95 -20.32
C ALA A 156 9.91 -10.81 -19.48
N ARG A 157 10.17 -12.06 -19.90
CA ARG A 157 10.82 -13.06 -19.05
C ARG A 157 12.18 -12.63 -18.49
N ALA A 158 12.93 -11.85 -19.27
CA ALA A 158 14.27 -11.37 -18.93
C ALA A 158 14.31 -10.48 -17.69
N PHE A 159 13.27 -9.66 -17.47
CA PHE A 159 13.28 -8.60 -16.47
C PHE A 159 12.25 -8.79 -15.36
N VAL A 160 11.56 -9.93 -15.29
CA VAL A 160 10.64 -10.25 -14.20
C VAL A 160 11.21 -11.36 -13.30
N SER A 161 10.90 -11.29 -12.01
CA SER A 161 11.23 -12.34 -11.05
C SER A 161 10.49 -13.64 -11.37
N ASP A 162 10.89 -14.71 -10.70
CA ASP A 162 10.21 -16.01 -10.84
C ASP A 162 8.77 -15.92 -10.29
N GLY A 163 8.54 -15.23 -9.17
CA GLY A 163 7.18 -15.01 -8.62
C GLY A 163 6.26 -14.21 -9.54
N VAL A 164 6.76 -13.15 -10.18
CA VAL A 164 5.96 -12.38 -11.15
C VAL A 164 5.67 -13.20 -12.40
N MET A 165 6.64 -13.96 -12.91
CA MET A 165 6.43 -14.85 -14.05
C MET A 165 5.39 -15.93 -13.75
N GLU A 166 5.47 -16.54 -12.56
CA GLU A 166 4.58 -17.59 -12.12
C GLU A 166 3.13 -17.10 -12.01
N ARG A 167 2.93 -15.90 -11.44
CA ARG A 167 1.64 -15.20 -11.41
C ARG A 167 1.00 -15.14 -12.79
N PHE A 168 1.68 -14.51 -13.74
CA PHE A 168 1.12 -14.29 -15.07
C PHE A 168 0.91 -15.60 -15.82
N SER A 169 1.85 -16.54 -15.73
CA SER A 169 1.76 -17.83 -16.42
C SER A 169 0.54 -18.63 -15.97
N ILE A 170 0.28 -18.67 -14.66
CA ILE A 170 -0.88 -19.38 -14.10
C ILE A 170 -2.19 -18.66 -14.43
N GLN A 171 -2.24 -17.33 -14.31
CA GLN A 171 -3.45 -16.60 -14.68
C GLN A 171 -3.77 -16.75 -16.18
N ILE A 172 -2.76 -16.75 -17.06
CA ILE A 172 -2.93 -17.02 -18.49
C ILE A 172 -3.42 -18.46 -18.71
N ALA A 173 -2.86 -19.46 -18.03
CA ALA A 173 -3.32 -20.84 -18.12
C ALA A 173 -4.81 -20.97 -17.73
N MET A 174 -5.22 -20.31 -16.65
CA MET A 174 -6.63 -20.26 -16.22
C MET A 174 -7.54 -19.56 -17.23
N GLN A 175 -7.08 -18.48 -17.89
CA GLN A 175 -7.85 -17.83 -18.95
C GLN A 175 -8.02 -18.75 -20.18
N LYS A 176 -6.94 -19.39 -20.62
CA LYS A 176 -6.96 -20.36 -21.73
C LYS A 176 -7.89 -21.54 -21.43
N ALA A 177 -7.86 -22.06 -20.21
CA ALA A 177 -8.77 -23.14 -19.77
C ALA A 177 -10.24 -22.72 -19.83
N ARG A 178 -10.54 -21.42 -19.72
CA ARG A 178 -11.90 -20.85 -19.85
C ARG A 178 -12.23 -20.43 -21.28
N GLY A 179 -11.33 -20.64 -22.24
CA GLY A 179 -11.53 -20.21 -23.64
C GLY A 179 -11.65 -18.69 -23.80
N MET A 180 -11.02 -17.92 -22.92
CA MET A 180 -11.03 -16.45 -22.95
C MET A 180 -9.61 -15.88 -22.90
N ARG A 181 -9.48 -14.60 -23.21
CA ARG A 181 -8.32 -13.80 -22.87
C ARG A 181 -8.73 -12.45 -22.33
N ASN A 182 -7.92 -11.93 -21.42
CA ASN A 182 -7.98 -10.52 -21.08
C ASN A 182 -7.31 -9.70 -22.20
N GLN A 183 -7.95 -8.62 -22.62
CA GLN A 183 -7.50 -7.76 -23.70
C GLN A 183 -7.45 -6.31 -23.20
N MET A 184 -6.22 -5.78 -23.12
CA MET A 184 -5.94 -4.39 -22.74
C MET A 184 -5.77 -3.54 -24.01
N GLU A 185 -6.75 -2.68 -24.30
CA GLU A 185 -6.69 -1.74 -25.43
C GLU A 185 -6.49 -0.30 -24.91
N ARG A 186 -5.98 0.60 -25.77
CA ARG A 186 -5.82 2.03 -25.47
C ARG A 186 -5.12 2.30 -24.12
N VAL A 187 -4.05 1.55 -23.87
CA VAL A 187 -3.22 1.71 -22.67
C VAL A 187 -2.40 2.99 -22.79
N GLU A 188 -2.67 3.94 -21.90
CA GLU A 188 -1.99 5.24 -21.86
C GLU A 188 -1.46 5.49 -20.45
N VAL A 189 -0.14 5.70 -20.33
CA VAL A 189 0.49 6.09 -19.06
C VAL A 189 0.29 7.60 -18.88
N ARG A 190 -0.40 7.98 -17.79
CA ARG A 190 -0.69 9.37 -17.44
C ARG A 190 0.44 9.98 -16.61
N ASP A 191 0.95 9.21 -15.66
CA ASP A 191 2.03 9.61 -14.75
C ASP A 191 2.81 8.37 -14.32
N ALA A 192 4.13 8.53 -14.14
CA ALA A 192 4.99 7.51 -13.56
C ALA A 192 6.06 8.20 -12.70
N ARG A 193 6.12 7.84 -11.41
CA ARG A 193 7.04 8.47 -10.46
C ARG A 193 7.58 7.48 -9.45
N ILE A 194 8.75 7.76 -8.91
CA ILE A 194 9.31 7.01 -7.78
C ILE A 194 8.46 7.33 -6.53
N ALA A 195 7.78 6.33 -6.01
CA ALA A 195 6.98 6.41 -4.79
C ALA A 195 7.84 6.23 -3.53
N GLN A 196 8.80 5.30 -3.59
CA GLN A 196 9.72 4.99 -2.51
C GLN A 196 10.99 4.35 -3.09
N ALA A 197 12.11 4.50 -2.40
CA ALA A 197 13.29 3.68 -2.61
C ALA A 197 13.70 3.04 -1.29
N ASP A 198 14.33 1.88 -1.36
CA ASP A 198 14.85 1.10 -0.24
C ASP A 198 16.20 0.55 -0.63
N SER A 199 17.06 0.32 0.37
CA SER A 199 18.39 -0.20 0.16
C SER A 199 18.82 -0.93 1.41
N ASP A 200 18.98 -2.25 1.28
CA ASP A 200 19.51 -3.12 2.31
C ASP A 200 20.83 -3.78 1.87
N SER A 201 21.29 -4.78 2.64
CA SER A 201 22.53 -5.51 2.35
C SER A 201 22.49 -6.35 1.07
N HIS A 202 21.30 -6.64 0.54
CA HIS A 202 21.06 -7.59 -0.55
C HIS A 202 20.50 -6.95 -1.81
N PHE A 203 19.64 -5.93 -1.68
CA PHE A 203 18.97 -5.26 -2.78
C PHE A 203 18.86 -3.73 -2.59
N ASP A 204 19.05 -3.01 -3.69
CA ASP A 204 18.47 -1.69 -3.92
C ASP A 204 17.10 -1.91 -4.58
N THR A 205 16.03 -1.43 -3.93
CA THR A 205 14.65 -1.55 -4.41
C THR A 205 14.08 -0.17 -4.68
N VAL A 206 13.41 0.02 -5.81
CA VAL A 206 12.73 1.26 -6.17
C VAL A 206 11.30 0.94 -6.56
N HIS A 207 10.36 1.60 -5.89
CA HIS A 207 8.93 1.45 -6.08
C HIS A 207 8.42 2.58 -6.98
N PHE A 208 7.75 2.24 -8.07
CA PHE A 208 7.22 3.18 -9.05
C PHE A 208 5.70 3.17 -9.01
N ALA A 209 5.08 4.31 -8.70
CA ALA A 209 3.65 4.49 -8.89
C ALA A 209 3.39 4.86 -10.36
N VAL A 210 2.71 3.97 -11.08
CA VAL A 210 2.31 4.15 -12.49
C VAL A 210 0.80 4.37 -12.52
N ARG A 211 0.38 5.57 -12.91
CA ARG A 211 -1.03 5.90 -13.18
C ARG A 211 -1.28 5.75 -14.66
N ALA A 212 -2.23 4.91 -15.03
CA ALA A 212 -2.54 4.62 -16.42
C ALA A 212 -4.06 4.54 -16.65
N THR A 213 -4.46 4.72 -17.90
CA THR A 213 -5.82 4.44 -18.36
C THR A 213 -5.81 3.32 -19.39
N ALA A 214 -6.78 2.42 -19.35
CA ALA A 214 -6.93 1.36 -20.36
C ALA A 214 -8.39 0.99 -20.54
N VAL A 215 -8.70 0.38 -21.69
CA VAL A 215 -9.92 -0.39 -21.90
C VAL A 215 -9.59 -1.84 -21.62
N ASP A 216 -10.00 -2.27 -20.45
CA ASP A 216 -9.81 -3.65 -19.99
C ASP A 216 -11.07 -4.46 -20.29
N THR A 217 -10.94 -5.44 -21.19
CA THR A 217 -12.05 -6.30 -21.64
C THR A 217 -11.66 -7.76 -21.54
N ASP A 218 -12.65 -8.63 -21.34
CA ASP A 218 -12.45 -10.06 -21.53
C ASP A 218 -13.17 -10.48 -22.81
N VAL A 219 -12.46 -11.23 -23.67
CA VAL A 219 -12.99 -11.70 -24.95
C VAL A 219 -12.88 -13.23 -25.06
N LEU A 220 -13.88 -13.87 -25.66
CA LEU A 220 -13.83 -15.30 -25.96
C LEU A 220 -12.86 -15.57 -27.10
N LEU A 221 -12.04 -16.61 -26.96
CA LEU A 221 -11.08 -17.04 -27.99
C LEU A 221 -11.75 -17.64 -29.22
N LYS A 222 -12.99 -18.16 -29.08
CA LYS A 222 -13.72 -18.82 -30.15
C LYS A 222 -14.16 -17.85 -31.26
N ASP A 223 -14.67 -16.68 -30.88
CA ASP A 223 -15.31 -15.73 -31.82
C ASP A 223 -14.92 -14.26 -31.57
N GLY A 224 -14.11 -13.97 -30.55
CA GLY A 224 -13.69 -12.61 -30.20
C GLY A 224 -14.77 -11.77 -29.52
N SER A 225 -15.92 -12.35 -29.17
CA SER A 225 -16.99 -11.63 -28.49
C SER A 225 -16.58 -11.19 -27.08
N THR A 226 -16.97 -9.98 -26.69
CA THR A 226 -16.65 -9.40 -25.39
C THR A 226 -17.63 -9.86 -24.31
N VAL A 227 -17.12 -10.45 -23.24
CA VAL A 227 -17.91 -10.97 -22.09
C VAL A 227 -17.84 -10.07 -20.86
N ARG A 228 -16.81 -9.22 -20.76
CA ARG A 228 -16.68 -8.19 -19.71
C ARG A 228 -16.32 -6.84 -20.33
N ASN A 229 -16.94 -5.78 -19.81
CA ASN A 229 -16.77 -4.41 -20.29
C ASN A 229 -17.13 -4.24 -21.78
N SER A 230 -18.28 -4.78 -22.20
CA SER A 230 -18.78 -4.70 -23.59
C SER A 230 -18.97 -3.27 -24.10
N GLY A 231 -19.23 -2.31 -23.20
CA GLY A 231 -19.27 -0.88 -23.51
C GLY A 231 -17.90 -0.27 -23.83
N LYS A 232 -16.81 -1.04 -23.72
CA LYS A 232 -15.42 -0.60 -23.94
C LYS A 232 -15.08 0.68 -23.17
N THR A 233 -15.59 0.77 -21.95
CA THR A 233 -15.35 1.91 -21.07
C THR A 233 -13.87 1.93 -20.69
N GLN A 234 -13.24 3.10 -20.87
CA GLN A 234 -11.86 3.31 -20.43
C GLN A 234 -11.87 3.68 -18.94
N SER A 235 -11.02 3.03 -18.16
CA SER A 235 -10.89 3.29 -16.72
C SER A 235 -9.46 3.68 -16.37
N GLU A 236 -9.32 4.56 -15.37
CA GLU A 236 -8.02 4.87 -14.75
C GLU A 236 -7.73 3.90 -13.62
N PHE A 237 -6.45 3.52 -13.49
CA PHE A 237 -5.94 2.73 -12.38
C PHE A 237 -4.52 3.16 -12.00
N VAL A 238 -4.10 2.77 -10.80
CA VAL A 238 -2.73 2.99 -10.31
C VAL A 238 -2.17 1.65 -9.88
N GLU A 239 -0.95 1.35 -10.34
CA GLU A 239 -0.16 0.22 -9.86
C GLU A 239 1.16 0.71 -9.29
N VAL A 240 1.66 0.01 -8.29
CA VAL A 240 3.00 0.20 -7.76
C VAL A 240 3.87 -0.98 -8.18
N TRP A 241 4.91 -0.67 -8.95
CA TRP A 241 5.84 -1.64 -9.52
C TRP A 241 7.16 -1.57 -8.76
N SER A 242 7.54 -2.66 -8.11
CA SER A 242 8.77 -2.74 -7.32
C SER A 242 9.88 -3.37 -8.16
N PHE A 243 10.85 -2.57 -8.57
CA PHE A 243 12.05 -3.04 -9.24
C PHE A 243 13.20 -3.15 -8.25
N LEU A 244 14.07 -4.13 -8.44
CA LEU A 244 15.25 -4.31 -7.63
C LEU A 244 16.49 -4.64 -8.43
N ARG A 245 17.64 -4.37 -7.82
CA ARG A 245 18.96 -4.82 -8.26
C ARG A 245 19.85 -5.03 -7.05
N ARG A 246 21.00 -5.71 -7.20
CA ARG A 246 21.98 -5.84 -6.12
C ARG A 246 22.62 -4.48 -5.81
N PRO A 247 22.95 -4.19 -4.54
CA PRO A 247 23.73 -3.03 -4.17
C PRO A 247 25.07 -3.06 -4.90
N GLY A 248 25.43 -1.94 -5.52
CA GLY A 248 26.68 -1.80 -6.27
C GLY A 248 26.60 -2.19 -7.75
N ALA A 249 25.49 -2.78 -8.22
CA ALA A 249 25.22 -2.90 -9.65
C ALA A 249 25.21 -1.51 -10.29
N LYS A 250 25.90 -1.36 -11.42
CA LYS A 250 26.12 -0.06 -12.08
C LYS A 250 25.10 0.17 -13.20
N THR A 251 24.72 1.42 -13.40
CA THR A 251 23.84 1.81 -14.51
C THR A 251 24.54 1.51 -15.85
N LEU A 252 23.86 0.75 -16.70
CA LEU A 252 24.37 0.35 -18.00
C LEU A 252 24.39 1.53 -18.98
N GLN A 253 25.48 1.66 -19.75
CA GLN A 253 25.59 2.60 -20.88
C GLN A 253 25.17 1.97 -22.21
N LYS A 254 24.43 0.85 -22.13
CA LYS A 254 23.97 0.03 -23.25
C LYS A 254 22.56 -0.49 -22.93
N PRO A 255 21.80 -0.97 -23.94
CA PRO A 255 20.52 -1.64 -23.70
C PRO A 255 20.66 -2.77 -22.66
N GLY A 256 19.69 -2.85 -21.74
CA GLY A 256 19.66 -3.84 -20.66
C GLY A 256 18.51 -4.83 -20.82
N LEU A 257 18.07 -5.40 -19.70
CA LEU A 257 17.06 -6.47 -19.68
C LEU A 257 15.73 -6.02 -20.28
N ILE A 258 15.27 -4.84 -19.87
CA ILE A 258 13.99 -4.26 -20.32
C ILE A 258 14.04 -3.98 -21.82
N GLU A 259 15.20 -3.58 -22.35
CA GLU A 259 15.40 -3.32 -23.78
C GLU A 259 15.66 -4.61 -24.60
N GLY A 260 15.77 -5.77 -23.94
CA GLY A 260 15.91 -7.07 -24.60
C GLY A 260 17.37 -7.47 -24.86
N SER A 261 18.33 -6.97 -24.09
CA SER A 261 19.76 -7.28 -24.23
C SER A 261 20.37 -7.81 -22.93
N CYS A 262 21.31 -8.73 -23.05
CA CYS A 262 22.03 -9.29 -21.92
C CYS A 262 22.89 -8.20 -21.27
N PRO A 263 22.68 -7.85 -20.00
CA PRO A 263 23.45 -6.78 -19.37
C PRO A 263 24.92 -7.19 -19.17
N SER A 264 25.20 -8.49 -19.04
CA SER A 264 26.55 -9.04 -18.99
C SER A 264 27.27 -8.95 -20.34
N CYS A 265 26.82 -9.68 -21.37
CA CYS A 265 27.56 -9.80 -22.65
C CYS A 265 27.04 -8.95 -23.81
N GLY A 266 25.86 -8.33 -23.70
CA GLY A 266 25.23 -7.53 -24.77
C GLY A 266 24.45 -8.33 -25.81
N ALA A 267 24.44 -9.66 -25.75
CA ALA A 267 23.66 -10.49 -26.69
C ALA A 267 22.15 -10.21 -26.60
N PRO A 268 21.41 -10.24 -27.72
CA PRO A 268 19.96 -10.11 -27.70
C PRO A 268 19.32 -11.27 -26.91
N LEU A 269 18.34 -10.94 -26.07
CA LEU A 269 17.58 -11.89 -25.27
C LEU A 269 16.26 -12.18 -25.98
N GLN A 270 16.23 -13.23 -26.81
CA GLN A 270 15.01 -13.71 -27.46
C GLN A 270 14.60 -15.06 -26.86
N ALA A 271 13.29 -15.24 -26.61
CA ALA A 271 12.67 -16.50 -26.22
C ALA A 271 13.49 -17.36 -25.23
N MET A 272 13.66 -16.85 -24.00
CA MET A 272 14.44 -17.55 -22.97
C MET A 272 13.53 -18.32 -22.02
N ASP A 273 13.64 -19.64 -21.96
CA ASP A 273 12.89 -20.43 -20.97
C ASP A 273 13.35 -20.16 -19.53
N ALA A 274 14.67 -20.13 -19.33
CA ALA A 274 15.28 -20.13 -18.01
C ALA A 274 15.82 -18.77 -17.55
N ALA A 275 15.37 -17.64 -18.13
CA ALA A 275 15.99 -16.32 -17.87
C ALA A 275 17.54 -16.38 -17.86
N LYS A 276 18.10 -17.26 -18.70
CA LYS A 276 19.52 -17.56 -18.80
C LYS A 276 19.95 -17.15 -20.20
N CYS A 277 20.99 -16.33 -20.28
CA CYS A 277 21.52 -15.90 -21.55
C CYS A 277 22.12 -17.10 -22.30
N GLY A 278 21.70 -17.33 -23.54
CA GLY A 278 22.24 -18.42 -24.37
C GLY A 278 23.72 -18.22 -24.74
N SER A 279 24.19 -16.96 -24.79
CA SER A 279 25.57 -16.65 -25.20
C SER A 279 26.59 -16.76 -24.05
N CYS A 280 26.33 -16.15 -22.90
CA CYS A 280 27.28 -16.14 -21.77
C CYS A 280 26.84 -17.00 -20.58
N GLY A 281 25.65 -17.60 -20.61
CA GLY A 281 25.15 -18.46 -19.53
C GLY A 281 24.73 -17.73 -18.26
N SER A 282 24.80 -16.39 -18.19
CA SER A 282 24.39 -15.62 -17.02
C SER A 282 22.90 -15.75 -16.77
N PHE A 283 22.48 -15.88 -15.51
CA PHE A 283 21.09 -15.71 -15.12
C PHE A 283 20.78 -14.22 -15.07
N VAL A 284 19.95 -13.77 -16.00
CA VAL A 284 19.79 -12.35 -16.28
C VAL A 284 18.81 -11.67 -15.32
N ASN A 285 17.86 -12.41 -14.74
CA ASN A 285 16.89 -11.90 -13.77
C ASN A 285 17.34 -12.00 -12.30
N SER A 286 18.66 -12.10 -12.04
CA SER A 286 19.22 -12.24 -10.69
C SER A 286 19.31 -10.92 -9.90
N GLY A 287 19.05 -9.79 -10.57
CA GLY A 287 19.31 -8.44 -10.05
C GLY A 287 20.79 -8.05 -10.03
N GLU A 288 21.71 -8.95 -10.40
CA GLU A 288 23.17 -8.71 -10.33
C GLU A 288 23.64 -7.64 -11.32
N TYR A 289 22.97 -7.55 -12.48
CA TYR A 289 23.45 -6.75 -13.60
C TYR A 289 22.54 -5.58 -13.97
N ASP A 290 21.23 -5.68 -13.68
CA ASP A 290 20.23 -4.70 -14.07
C ASP A 290 18.96 -4.88 -13.22
N TRP A 291 18.00 -3.98 -13.40
CA TRP A 291 16.73 -3.94 -12.66
C TRP A 291 15.79 -5.07 -13.05
N VAL A 292 15.23 -5.73 -12.04
CA VAL A 292 14.26 -6.83 -12.16
C VAL A 292 12.97 -6.44 -11.45
N LEU A 293 11.83 -6.57 -12.12
CA LEU A 293 10.50 -6.39 -11.56
C LEU A 293 10.17 -7.59 -10.66
N ALA A 294 9.94 -7.33 -9.37
CA ALA A 294 9.68 -8.37 -8.38
C ALA A 294 8.29 -8.31 -7.75
N GLU A 295 7.60 -7.17 -7.85
CA GLU A 295 6.25 -7.02 -7.29
C GLU A 295 5.41 -6.05 -8.14
N ILE A 296 4.13 -6.37 -8.29
CA ILE A 296 3.11 -5.51 -8.89
C ILE A 296 1.92 -5.48 -7.93
N THR A 297 1.69 -4.33 -7.31
CA THR A 297 0.68 -4.12 -6.27
C THR A 297 -0.31 -3.05 -6.73
N GLN A 298 -1.60 -3.22 -6.45
CA GLN A 298 -2.58 -2.17 -6.74
C GLN A 298 -2.33 -0.95 -5.85
N GLY A 299 -2.58 0.25 -6.36
CA GLY A 299 -2.29 1.50 -5.64
C GLY A 299 -2.96 1.57 -4.26
N GLU A 300 -4.18 1.05 -4.12
CA GLU A 300 -4.90 1.02 -2.84
C GLU A 300 -4.39 -0.03 -1.84
N GLU A 301 -3.62 -1.01 -2.31
CA GLU A 301 -3.02 -2.10 -1.53
C GLU A 301 -1.57 -1.78 -1.14
N TRP A 302 -1.00 -0.70 -1.66
CA TRP A 302 0.37 -0.30 -1.39
C TRP A 302 0.43 0.80 -0.33
N THR A 303 1.44 0.73 0.55
CA THR A 303 1.77 1.79 1.51
C THR A 303 3.28 1.96 1.59
N VAL A 304 3.72 3.17 1.91
CA VAL A 304 5.13 3.44 2.20
C VAL A 304 5.55 2.58 3.39
N ARG A 305 6.58 1.75 3.21
CA ARG A 305 7.10 0.90 4.28
C ARG A 305 7.99 1.74 5.21
N PRO A 306 7.77 1.73 6.53
CA PRO A 306 8.65 2.44 7.45
C PRO A 306 10.04 1.76 7.47
N PRO A 307 11.13 2.54 7.60
CA PRO A 307 12.49 1.99 7.66
C PRO A 307 12.73 1.09 8.89
N GLU A 308 11.92 1.25 9.94
CA GLU A 308 12.06 0.57 11.23
C GLU A 308 11.23 -0.73 11.32
N ARG A 309 10.75 -1.29 10.20
CA ARG A 309 9.99 -2.55 10.23
C ARG A 309 10.85 -3.68 10.82
N THR A 310 10.57 -4.03 12.07
CA THR A 310 11.18 -5.19 12.74
C THR A 310 10.38 -6.43 12.39
N ILE A 311 11.06 -7.45 11.87
CA ILE A 311 10.51 -8.78 11.65
C ILE A 311 11.04 -9.69 12.75
N GLN A 312 10.14 -10.32 13.50
CA GLN A 312 10.51 -11.20 14.61
C GLN A 312 11.49 -12.28 14.14
N GLY A 313 12.61 -12.45 14.86
CA GLY A 313 13.60 -13.50 14.59
C GLY A 313 14.43 -13.28 13.32
N TYR A 314 14.19 -12.22 12.54
CA TYR A 314 14.94 -11.90 11.33
C TYR A 314 16.42 -11.68 11.63
N GLN A 315 16.74 -10.82 12.60
CA GLN A 315 18.13 -10.51 12.96
C GLN A 315 18.92 -11.75 13.39
N ALA A 316 18.31 -12.63 14.19
CA ALA A 316 18.93 -13.89 14.62
C ALA A 316 19.18 -14.83 13.43
N LEU A 317 18.23 -14.92 12.48
CA LEU A 317 18.41 -15.73 11.28
C LEU A 317 19.49 -15.16 10.36
N GLN A 318 19.51 -13.83 10.19
CA GLN A 318 20.51 -13.13 9.38
C GLN A 318 21.92 -13.26 9.97
N GLN A 319 22.08 -13.28 11.30
CA GLN A 319 23.38 -13.54 11.93
C GLN A 319 23.90 -14.94 11.62
N ARG A 320 23.01 -15.95 11.56
CA ARG A 320 23.38 -17.33 11.22
C ARG A 320 23.62 -17.51 9.73
N ASP A 321 22.83 -16.83 8.91
CA ASP A 321 22.88 -16.86 7.44
C ASP A 321 22.88 -15.42 6.87
N PRO A 322 24.07 -14.80 6.72
CA PRO A 322 24.18 -13.42 6.23
C PRO A 322 23.61 -13.19 4.83
N ALA A 323 23.47 -14.25 4.02
CA ALA A 323 22.91 -14.18 2.66
C ALA A 323 21.37 -14.34 2.65
N PHE A 324 20.75 -14.66 3.78
CA PHE A 324 19.29 -14.67 3.91
C PHE A 324 18.73 -13.28 3.65
N ASN A 325 17.71 -13.21 2.80
CA ASN A 325 17.07 -11.95 2.42
C ASN A 325 15.54 -12.13 2.34
N ILE A 326 14.82 -11.09 2.73
CA ILE A 326 13.35 -11.07 2.80
C ILE A 326 12.73 -11.18 1.41
N GLN A 327 13.31 -10.48 0.43
CA GLN A 327 12.76 -10.39 -0.91
C GLN A 327 12.66 -11.75 -1.62
N PHE A 328 13.64 -12.65 -1.41
CA PHE A 328 13.57 -14.02 -1.90
C PHE A 328 12.38 -14.78 -1.29
N MET A 329 12.13 -14.59 0.01
CA MET A 329 11.02 -15.27 0.69
C MET A 329 9.66 -14.71 0.27
N GLU A 330 9.55 -13.40 0.03
CA GLU A 330 8.33 -12.80 -0.53
C GLU A 330 8.07 -13.30 -1.96
N ASP A 331 9.10 -13.35 -2.82
CA ASP A 331 8.96 -13.90 -4.17
C ASP A 331 8.60 -15.40 -4.16
N ARG A 332 9.23 -16.19 -3.27
CA ARG A 332 8.92 -17.62 -3.08
C ARG A 332 7.52 -17.84 -2.51
N GLY A 333 7.04 -16.96 -1.65
CA GLY A 333 5.65 -16.95 -1.17
C GLY A 333 4.66 -16.72 -2.30
N SER A 334 4.96 -15.79 -3.22
CA SER A 334 4.17 -15.57 -4.43
C SER A 334 4.12 -16.82 -5.32
N VAL A 335 5.27 -17.46 -5.57
CA VAL A 335 5.34 -18.73 -6.32
C VAL A 335 4.47 -19.81 -5.67
N ALA A 336 4.59 -20.00 -4.36
CA ALA A 336 3.81 -20.99 -3.62
C ALA A 336 2.30 -20.75 -3.72
N PHE A 337 1.88 -19.49 -3.58
CA PHE A 337 0.48 -19.11 -3.69
C PHE A 337 -0.10 -19.47 -5.07
N TRP A 338 0.57 -19.08 -6.15
CA TRP A 338 0.05 -19.34 -7.50
C TRP A 338 0.04 -20.83 -7.81
N ARG A 339 1.09 -21.58 -7.46
CA ARG A 339 1.13 -23.04 -7.60
C ARG A 339 0.00 -23.71 -6.82
N TRP A 340 -0.29 -23.24 -5.61
CA TRP A 340 -1.42 -23.72 -4.80
C TRP A 340 -2.77 -23.45 -5.49
N GLN A 341 -2.96 -22.25 -6.03
CA GLN A 341 -4.18 -21.91 -6.78
C GLN A 341 -4.36 -22.78 -8.02
N MET A 342 -3.28 -23.03 -8.78
CA MET A 342 -3.32 -23.90 -9.96
C MET A 342 -3.55 -25.36 -9.58
N ALA A 343 -2.91 -25.86 -8.52
CA ALA A 343 -3.11 -27.20 -7.99
C ALA A 343 -4.58 -27.44 -7.59
N ALA A 344 -5.21 -26.43 -6.98
CA ALA A 344 -6.62 -26.49 -6.60
C ALA A 344 -7.52 -26.43 -7.84
N TRP A 345 -7.25 -25.52 -8.77
CA TRP A 345 -8.00 -25.36 -10.03
C TRP A 345 -8.02 -26.63 -10.88
N GLU A 346 -6.87 -27.29 -11.02
CA GLU A 346 -6.72 -28.52 -11.82
C GLU A 346 -7.04 -29.80 -11.04
N ARG A 347 -7.21 -29.71 -9.70
CA ARG A 347 -7.22 -30.84 -8.77
C ARG A 347 -6.02 -31.78 -8.94
N LYS A 348 -4.84 -31.22 -9.18
CA LYS A 348 -3.58 -31.95 -9.37
C LYS A 348 -2.61 -31.62 -8.23
N PRO A 349 -2.57 -32.42 -7.15
CA PRO A 349 -1.68 -32.16 -6.01
C PRO A 349 -0.21 -32.18 -6.40
N ASP A 350 0.15 -32.95 -7.43
CA ASP A 350 1.51 -33.01 -7.99
C ASP A 350 2.03 -31.64 -8.41
N LEU A 351 1.17 -30.66 -8.71
CA LEU A 351 1.58 -29.30 -9.05
C LEU A 351 2.31 -28.57 -7.90
N LEU A 352 2.15 -29.05 -6.66
CA LEU A 352 2.85 -28.53 -5.48
C LEU A 352 4.11 -29.34 -5.12
N GLN A 353 4.35 -30.50 -5.73
CA GLN A 353 5.37 -31.46 -5.30
C GLN A 353 6.78 -30.86 -5.30
N ALA A 354 7.09 -30.02 -6.29
CA ALA A 354 8.39 -29.33 -6.40
C ALA A 354 8.61 -28.22 -5.33
N LEU A 355 7.63 -27.95 -4.48
CA LEU A 355 7.70 -26.89 -3.47
C LEU A 355 7.35 -27.39 -2.07
N ALA A 356 6.31 -28.22 -1.96
CA ALA A 356 5.70 -28.66 -0.72
C ALA A 356 6.31 -29.95 -0.21
N ASN A 357 6.64 -29.97 1.09
CA ASN A 357 7.05 -31.18 1.77
C ASN A 357 5.89 -32.18 1.86
N GLU A 358 6.18 -33.41 2.29
CA GLU A 358 5.21 -34.50 2.34
C GLU A 358 4.00 -34.16 3.23
N GLU A 359 4.21 -33.52 4.38
CA GLU A 359 3.15 -33.13 5.31
C GLU A 359 2.19 -32.12 4.68
N CYS A 360 2.72 -31.06 4.05
CA CYS A 360 1.94 -30.05 3.36
C CYS A 360 1.18 -30.65 2.17
N ALA A 361 1.81 -31.53 1.39
CA ALA A 361 1.18 -32.20 0.26
C ALA A 361 0.00 -33.07 0.72
N LYS A 362 0.17 -33.86 1.80
CA LYS A 362 -0.91 -34.66 2.39
C LYS A 362 -2.08 -33.79 2.89
N ALA A 363 -1.77 -32.68 3.58
CA ALA A 363 -2.79 -31.74 4.04
C ALA A 363 -3.60 -31.15 2.87
N PHE A 364 -2.91 -30.76 1.80
CA PHE A 364 -3.54 -30.23 0.60
C PHE A 364 -4.42 -31.27 -0.11
N ILE A 365 -3.94 -32.52 -0.25
CA ILE A 365 -4.73 -33.63 -0.81
C ILE A 365 -6.02 -33.84 -0.02
N ALA A 366 -5.94 -33.81 1.31
CA ALA A 366 -7.11 -33.92 2.17
C ALA A 366 -8.10 -32.75 1.94
N GLU A 367 -7.60 -31.52 1.82
CA GLU A 367 -8.41 -30.33 1.54
C GLU A 367 -9.19 -30.45 0.22
N ILE A 368 -8.48 -30.69 -0.90
CA ILE A 368 -9.11 -30.76 -2.23
C ILE A 368 -9.98 -32.02 -2.43
N SER A 369 -9.85 -33.01 -1.56
CA SER A 369 -10.72 -34.20 -1.54
C SER A 369 -12.06 -33.93 -0.88
N GLN A 370 -12.11 -33.03 0.10
CA GLN A 370 -13.33 -32.69 0.82
C GLN A 370 -14.26 -31.78 0.02
N LYS A 371 -13.70 -30.73 -0.60
CA LYS A 371 -14.48 -29.75 -1.38
C LYS A 371 -13.70 -29.32 -2.60
N HIS A 372 -14.39 -29.21 -3.73
CA HIS A 372 -13.80 -28.63 -4.93
C HIS A 372 -14.09 -27.12 -4.96
N VAL A 373 -13.20 -26.37 -4.32
CA VAL A 373 -13.27 -24.91 -4.27
C VAL A 373 -12.23 -24.36 -5.22
N VAL A 374 -12.66 -23.44 -6.08
CA VAL A 374 -11.77 -22.71 -6.98
C VAL A 374 -12.03 -21.21 -6.86
N TYR A 375 -11.01 -20.41 -7.19
CA TYR A 375 -11.14 -18.96 -7.17
C TYR A 375 -10.89 -18.40 -8.57
N LYS A 376 -11.83 -17.61 -9.07
CA LYS A 376 -11.66 -16.84 -10.30
C LYS A 376 -11.10 -15.47 -9.94
N GLU A 377 -10.30 -14.92 -10.87
CA GLU A 377 -9.78 -13.54 -10.77
C GLU A 377 -9.03 -13.28 -9.46
N ALA A 378 -8.24 -14.27 -9.01
CA ALA A 378 -7.39 -14.08 -7.84
C ALA A 378 -6.48 -12.86 -8.05
N ALA A 379 -6.51 -11.93 -7.10
CA ALA A 379 -5.71 -10.71 -7.08
C ALA A 379 -4.93 -10.64 -5.77
N VAL A 380 -3.60 -10.62 -5.86
CA VAL A 380 -2.70 -10.50 -4.70
C VAL A 380 -2.56 -9.03 -4.33
N GLY A 381 -2.92 -8.69 -3.10
CA GLY A 381 -2.76 -7.36 -2.51
C GLY A 381 -1.43 -7.16 -1.78
N GLY A 382 -0.73 -8.23 -1.42
CA GLY A 382 0.63 -8.13 -0.89
C GLY A 382 1.19 -9.46 -0.42
N VAL A 383 2.51 -9.58 -0.47
CA VAL A 383 3.25 -10.75 0.04
C VAL A 383 4.32 -10.24 1.01
N GLU A 384 4.25 -10.72 2.25
CA GLU A 384 5.01 -10.12 3.34
C GLU A 384 5.52 -11.16 4.34
N VAL A 385 6.79 -11.06 4.71
CA VAL A 385 7.32 -11.87 5.82
C VAL A 385 6.80 -11.32 7.16
N LEU A 386 6.18 -12.20 7.95
CA LEU A 386 5.67 -11.90 9.30
C LEU A 386 6.67 -12.22 10.40
N ALA A 387 7.33 -13.38 10.31
CA ALA A 387 8.22 -13.87 11.35
C ALA A 387 9.21 -14.91 10.80
N CYS A 388 10.35 -15.03 11.48
CA CYS A 388 11.35 -16.06 11.28
C CYS A 388 11.56 -16.85 12.59
N GLU A 389 11.58 -18.17 12.51
CA GLU A 389 11.93 -19.07 13.60
C GLU A 389 13.32 -19.67 13.37
N ASN A 390 14.16 -19.59 14.38
CA ASN A 390 15.51 -20.14 14.38
C ASN A 390 15.52 -21.48 15.11
N GLY A 391 14.90 -22.50 14.51
CA GLY A 391 14.70 -23.80 15.15
C GLY A 391 15.83 -24.80 14.91
N ASP A 392 15.76 -25.90 15.66
CA ASP A 392 16.57 -27.10 15.49
C ASP A 392 15.62 -28.31 15.43
N PRO A 393 15.58 -29.10 14.34
CA PRO A 393 16.51 -29.09 13.20
C PRO A 393 16.15 -28.15 12.05
N PHE A 394 15.02 -27.43 12.11
CA PHE A 394 14.56 -26.58 11.00
C PHE A 394 14.41 -25.10 11.39
N ASP A 395 14.96 -24.22 10.56
CA ASP A 395 14.52 -22.82 10.52
C ASP A 395 13.15 -22.74 9.82
N ARG A 396 12.31 -21.77 10.21
CA ARG A 396 11.03 -21.52 9.55
C ARG A 396 10.83 -20.05 9.21
N VAL A 397 10.14 -19.75 8.12
CA VAL A 397 9.77 -18.39 7.73
C VAL A 397 8.28 -18.36 7.40
N HIS A 398 7.58 -17.38 7.97
CA HIS A 398 6.14 -17.21 7.85
C HIS A 398 5.84 -16.09 6.88
N VAL A 399 5.30 -16.42 5.71
CA VAL A 399 5.01 -15.46 4.65
C VAL A 399 3.50 -15.32 4.50
N GLN A 400 2.99 -14.11 4.74
CA GLN A 400 1.60 -13.79 4.52
C GLN A 400 1.36 -13.42 3.07
N VAL A 401 0.28 -13.96 2.49
CA VAL A 401 -0.26 -13.53 1.21
C VAL A 401 -1.66 -12.97 1.46
N ARG A 402 -1.83 -11.67 1.20
CA ARG A 402 -3.14 -11.00 1.19
C ARG A 402 -3.68 -11.05 -0.22
N TRP A 403 -4.90 -11.51 -0.40
CA TRP A 403 -5.48 -11.67 -1.73
C TRP A 403 -7.01 -11.67 -1.70
N SER A 404 -7.60 -11.47 -2.87
CA SER A 404 -9.05 -11.57 -3.08
C SER A 404 -9.35 -12.38 -4.33
N GLY A 405 -10.55 -12.94 -4.44
CA GLY A 405 -11.00 -13.65 -5.63
C GLY A 405 -12.47 -14.03 -5.51
N GLU A 406 -13.12 -14.26 -6.65
CA GLU A 406 -14.49 -14.78 -6.66
C GLU A 406 -14.44 -16.29 -6.38
N ARG A 407 -15.06 -16.71 -5.29
CA ARG A 407 -15.06 -18.10 -4.84
C ARG A 407 -16.13 -18.88 -5.58
N PHE A 408 -15.78 -20.05 -6.08
CA PHE A 408 -16.72 -21.01 -6.66
C PHE A 408 -16.61 -22.34 -5.92
N GLU A 409 -17.75 -22.96 -5.71
CA GLU A 409 -17.83 -24.36 -5.29
C GLU A 409 -18.34 -25.18 -6.48
N ILE A 410 -17.56 -26.19 -6.86
CA ILE A 410 -17.88 -27.06 -7.99
C ILE A 410 -18.64 -28.27 -7.45
N ALA A 411 -19.90 -28.41 -7.85
CA ALA A 411 -20.77 -29.52 -7.52
C ALA A 411 -21.16 -30.25 -8.81
N GLY A 412 -20.48 -31.37 -9.11
CA GLY A 412 -20.62 -32.05 -10.40
C GLY A 412 -20.00 -31.23 -11.54
N GLU A 413 -20.79 -30.93 -12.58
CA GLU A 413 -20.37 -30.08 -13.71
C GLU A 413 -20.68 -28.59 -13.49
N GLU A 414 -21.48 -28.25 -12.48
CA GLU A 414 -21.88 -26.87 -12.21
C GLU A 414 -20.89 -26.17 -11.29
N ALA A 415 -20.48 -24.97 -11.70
CA ALA A 415 -19.69 -24.06 -10.89
C ALA A 415 -20.60 -23.00 -10.26
N VAL A 416 -20.90 -23.13 -8.98
CA VAL A 416 -21.77 -22.19 -8.26
C VAL A 416 -20.92 -21.08 -7.65
N SER A 417 -21.15 -19.84 -8.06
CA SER A 417 -20.50 -18.68 -7.43
C SER A 417 -20.95 -18.59 -5.99
N GLN A 418 -19.97 -18.52 -5.09
CA GLN A 418 -20.13 -18.26 -3.68
C GLN A 418 -19.85 -16.78 -3.36
N GLY A 419 -19.69 -15.93 -4.39
CA GLY A 419 -19.40 -14.51 -4.23
C GLY A 419 -17.92 -14.17 -4.01
N GLN A 420 -17.67 -12.89 -3.74
CA GLN A 420 -16.32 -12.38 -3.53
C GLN A 420 -15.77 -12.83 -2.17
N SER A 421 -14.55 -13.35 -2.16
CA SER A 421 -13.79 -13.64 -0.95
C SER A 421 -12.57 -12.72 -0.84
N VAL A 422 -12.23 -12.34 0.39
CA VAL A 422 -11.02 -11.59 0.73
C VAL A 422 -10.32 -12.32 1.84
N MET A 423 -9.09 -12.73 1.58
CA MET A 423 -8.40 -13.71 2.39
C MET A 423 -6.97 -13.29 2.70
N CYS A 424 -6.50 -13.74 3.86
CA CYS A 424 -5.11 -13.69 4.23
C CYS A 424 -4.70 -15.13 4.56
N HIS A 425 -3.69 -15.66 3.85
CA HIS A 425 -3.11 -16.96 4.14
C HIS A 425 -1.65 -16.79 4.58
N VAL A 426 -1.19 -17.66 5.47
CA VAL A 426 0.23 -17.76 5.86
C VAL A 426 0.80 -19.04 5.28
N PHE A 427 1.84 -18.87 4.48
CA PHE A 427 2.67 -19.92 3.90
C PHE A 427 3.92 -20.05 4.78
N ILE A 428 4.07 -21.20 5.41
CA ILE A 428 5.19 -21.49 6.31
C ILE A 428 6.22 -22.28 5.52
N PHE A 429 7.40 -21.73 5.34
CA PHE A 429 8.53 -22.41 4.73
C PHE A 429 9.48 -22.94 5.79
N SER A 430 10.09 -24.09 5.56
CA SER A 430 11.12 -24.65 6.42
C SER A 430 12.37 -25.06 5.65
N ARG A 431 13.53 -24.98 6.30
CA ARG A 431 14.79 -25.55 5.80
C ARG A 431 15.61 -26.09 6.96
N LYS A 432 16.51 -27.04 6.72
CA LYS A 432 17.44 -27.51 7.74
C LYS A 432 18.28 -26.34 8.23
N SER A 433 18.43 -26.22 9.54
CA SER A 433 19.02 -25.06 10.23
C SER A 433 20.53 -24.91 9.98
N THR A 434 21.16 -25.95 9.42
CA THR A 434 22.55 -25.99 8.94
C THR A 434 22.73 -25.46 7.53
N VAL A 435 21.64 -25.34 6.75
CA VAL A 435 21.69 -24.84 5.37
C VAL A 435 21.88 -23.32 5.37
N ARG A 436 22.61 -22.83 4.37
CA ARG A 436 22.88 -21.40 4.16
C ARG A 436 22.41 -20.97 2.79
N THR A 437 22.00 -19.72 2.67
CA THR A 437 21.56 -19.16 1.39
C THR A 437 22.78 -18.98 0.50
N ASP A 438 22.74 -19.50 -0.74
CA ASP A 438 23.77 -19.17 -1.73
C ASP A 438 23.50 -17.74 -2.24
N PRO A 439 24.40 -16.78 -1.98
CA PRO A 439 24.20 -15.40 -2.40
C PRO A 439 24.11 -15.28 -3.92
N ARG A 440 24.59 -16.24 -4.73
CA ARG A 440 24.48 -16.20 -6.21
C ARG A 440 23.09 -16.53 -6.74
N HIS A 441 22.23 -17.13 -5.91
CA HIS A 441 20.86 -17.44 -6.32
C HIS A 441 20.03 -16.18 -6.55
N GLY A 442 20.28 -15.07 -5.85
CA GLY A 442 19.46 -13.86 -5.98
C GLY A 442 17.98 -14.19 -5.76
N LEU A 443 17.12 -13.88 -6.74
CA LEU A 443 15.67 -14.15 -6.70
C LEU A 443 15.23 -15.35 -7.55
N ARG A 444 16.06 -16.38 -7.63
CA ARG A 444 15.72 -17.66 -8.27
C ARG A 444 14.78 -18.49 -7.39
N SER A 445 13.55 -18.03 -7.19
CA SER A 445 12.60 -18.65 -6.27
C SER A 445 11.89 -19.88 -6.83
N LEU A 446 11.95 -20.12 -8.15
CA LEU A 446 11.36 -21.28 -8.83
C LEU A 446 12.40 -22.06 -9.65
N ARG A 447 13.60 -22.26 -9.09
CA ARG A 447 14.68 -23.01 -9.75
C ARG A 447 15.31 -23.99 -8.80
N CYS A 448 16.02 -24.95 -9.39
CA CYS A 448 16.84 -25.85 -8.60
C CYS A 448 17.88 -25.09 -7.78
N PRO A 449 17.90 -25.23 -6.44
CA PRO A 449 18.91 -24.60 -5.60
C PRO A 449 20.30 -25.24 -5.75
N GLY A 450 20.43 -26.38 -6.43
CA GLY A 450 21.72 -27.00 -6.72
C GLY A 450 22.34 -26.50 -8.02
N CYS A 451 21.66 -26.72 -9.15
CA CYS A 451 22.22 -26.44 -10.49
C CYS A 451 21.60 -25.22 -11.19
N GLY A 452 20.54 -24.63 -10.65
CA GLY A 452 19.81 -23.51 -11.27
C GLY A 452 18.94 -23.89 -12.48
N ALA A 453 18.80 -25.18 -12.79
CA ALA A 453 17.91 -25.63 -13.86
C ALA A 453 16.46 -25.23 -13.57
N PRO A 454 15.68 -24.87 -14.60
CA PRO A 454 14.24 -24.75 -14.46
C PRO A 454 13.64 -26.13 -14.16
N PRO A 455 12.55 -26.21 -13.39
CA PRO A 455 11.80 -27.45 -13.27
C PRO A 455 11.27 -27.85 -14.66
N SER A 456 11.59 -29.06 -15.12
CA SER A 456 11.09 -29.65 -16.37
C SER A 456 9.60 -30.03 -16.28
N GLY A 457 9.07 -30.10 -15.07
CA GLY A 457 7.65 -30.25 -14.76
C GLY A 457 7.39 -29.98 -13.29
N SER A 458 6.13 -29.78 -12.93
CA SER A 458 5.71 -29.46 -11.57
C SER A 458 5.59 -30.68 -10.65
N ALA A 459 5.48 -31.88 -11.22
CA ALA A 459 5.24 -33.14 -10.51
C ALA A 459 6.49 -33.79 -9.86
N GLN A 460 7.64 -33.12 -9.90
CA GLN A 460 8.90 -33.73 -9.45
C GLN A 460 9.29 -33.24 -8.06
N SER A 461 9.67 -34.16 -7.19
CA SER A 461 10.23 -33.83 -5.85
C SER A 461 11.73 -33.55 -5.88
N SER A 462 12.41 -33.82 -6.99
CA SER A 462 13.85 -33.60 -7.17
C SER A 462 14.19 -33.13 -8.58
N CYS A 463 15.36 -32.52 -8.72
CA CYS A 463 15.84 -32.03 -10.00
C CYS A 463 16.29 -33.19 -10.91
N GLU A 464 15.72 -33.28 -12.11
CA GLU A 464 16.17 -34.26 -13.12
C GLU A 464 17.64 -34.13 -13.53
N TYR A 465 18.20 -32.92 -13.42
CA TYR A 465 19.56 -32.65 -13.88
C TYR A 465 20.63 -33.01 -12.85
N CYS A 466 20.39 -32.73 -11.57
CA CYS A 466 21.38 -32.93 -10.51
C CYS A 466 20.91 -33.78 -9.32
N GLY A 467 19.68 -34.30 -9.36
CA GLY A 467 19.10 -35.16 -8.31
C GLY A 467 18.76 -34.45 -7.00
N VAL A 468 19.05 -33.15 -6.87
CA VAL A 468 18.82 -32.38 -5.64
C VAL A 468 17.33 -32.34 -5.32
N PRO A 469 16.90 -32.73 -4.09
CA PRO A 469 15.50 -32.63 -3.68
C PRO A 469 15.07 -31.18 -3.55
N PHE A 470 13.83 -30.88 -3.93
CA PHE A 470 13.28 -29.52 -3.86
C PHE A 470 12.56 -29.23 -2.55
N ASN A 471 12.01 -30.25 -1.91
CA ASN A 471 10.91 -30.11 -0.96
C ASN A 471 11.17 -30.72 0.44
N ASP A 472 12.40 -31.15 0.74
CA ASP A 472 12.76 -31.75 2.03
C ASP A 472 13.52 -30.79 2.97
N GLY A 473 13.77 -29.55 2.53
CA GLY A 473 14.48 -28.54 3.28
C GLY A 473 16.00 -28.74 3.35
N SER A 474 16.57 -29.73 2.66
CA SER A 474 18.00 -30.08 2.77
C SER A 474 18.95 -29.12 2.06
N VAL A 475 18.44 -28.35 1.11
CA VAL A 475 19.21 -27.43 0.24
C VAL A 475 18.55 -26.05 0.08
N GLY A 476 17.30 -25.91 0.52
CA GLY A 476 16.50 -24.71 0.29
C GLY A 476 15.22 -24.72 1.11
N TRP A 477 14.38 -23.71 0.89
CA TRP A 477 13.15 -23.52 1.66
C TRP A 477 11.99 -24.34 1.09
N ALA A 478 11.58 -25.41 1.77
CA ALA A 478 10.39 -26.19 1.39
C ALA A 478 9.13 -25.59 2.02
N LEU A 479 8.01 -25.62 1.31
CA LEU A 479 6.71 -25.24 1.86
C LEU A 479 6.23 -26.34 2.81
N ALA A 480 6.09 -25.99 4.08
CA ALA A 480 5.76 -26.92 5.17
C ALA A 480 4.29 -26.86 5.59
N ALA A 481 3.65 -25.70 5.45
CA ALA A 481 2.21 -25.56 5.73
C ALA A 481 1.63 -24.35 5.02
N ILE A 482 0.32 -24.42 4.76
CA ILE A 482 -0.52 -23.30 4.34
C ILE A 482 -1.68 -23.24 5.32
N MET A 483 -2.01 -22.05 5.83
CA MET A 483 -3.18 -21.88 6.70
C MET A 483 -3.80 -20.48 6.58
N PRO A 484 -5.10 -20.33 6.85
CA PRO A 484 -5.71 -19.02 7.05
C PRO A 484 -5.00 -18.22 8.16
N ARG A 485 -4.80 -16.92 7.93
CA ARG A 485 -4.13 -16.00 8.87
C ARG A 485 -4.83 -15.90 10.22
N VAL A 486 -6.14 -16.14 10.25
CA VAL A 486 -6.94 -16.13 11.48
C VAL A 486 -6.58 -17.30 12.41
N LEU A 487 -6.13 -18.43 11.85
CA LEU A 487 -5.68 -19.62 12.58
C LEU A 487 -4.20 -19.56 12.93
N TRP A 488 -3.42 -18.77 12.18
CA TRP A 488 -2.01 -18.57 12.45
C TRP A 488 -1.78 -17.93 13.83
N GLN A 489 -0.79 -18.48 14.54
CA GLN A 489 -0.30 -17.95 15.79
C GLN A 489 1.12 -17.45 15.58
N ARG A 490 1.42 -16.25 16.08
CA ARG A 490 2.77 -15.72 16.06
C ARG A 490 3.69 -16.69 16.82
N PRO A 491 4.79 -17.15 16.20
CA PRO A 491 5.75 -17.99 16.90
C PRO A 491 6.28 -17.31 18.16
N GLY A 492 6.54 -18.05 19.22
CA GLY A 492 7.20 -17.51 20.40
C GLY A 492 8.64 -17.07 20.08
N ILE A 493 9.15 -16.06 20.80
CA ILE A 493 10.58 -15.72 20.75
C ILE A 493 11.32 -16.88 21.43
N GLN A 494 11.94 -17.76 20.66
CA GLN A 494 12.98 -18.64 21.19
C GLN A 494 14.20 -17.77 21.47
N THR A 495 14.30 -17.25 22.70
CA THR A 495 15.53 -16.63 23.17
C THR A 495 16.62 -17.70 23.13
N ALA A 496 17.51 -17.61 22.14
CA ALA A 496 18.81 -18.26 22.21
C ALA A 496 19.59 -17.61 23.36
N GLN A 497 19.27 -17.99 24.60
CA GLN A 497 20.09 -17.74 25.79
C GLN A 497 21.36 -18.58 25.68
N ARG A 498 22.28 -18.16 24.83
CA ARG A 498 23.71 -18.28 25.14
C ARG A 498 24.17 -16.87 25.47
N ALA A 499 24.13 -16.57 26.76
CA ALA A 499 24.70 -15.35 27.31
C ALA A 499 26.14 -15.22 26.81
N ILE A 500 26.41 -14.18 26.02
CA ILE A 500 27.75 -13.68 25.80
C ILE A 500 28.10 -12.91 27.09
N PRO A 501 29.08 -13.34 27.89
CA PRO A 501 29.53 -12.54 29.04
C PRO A 501 30.18 -11.26 28.49
N GLY A 502 29.59 -10.09 28.75
CA GLY A 502 30.28 -8.81 28.59
C GLY A 502 29.61 -7.72 27.72
N ALA A 503 28.47 -7.96 27.07
CA ALA A 503 27.79 -6.89 26.32
C ALA A 503 26.81 -6.12 27.21
N ALA A 504 27.32 -5.14 27.97
CA ALA A 504 26.48 -4.14 28.63
C ALA A 504 25.93 -3.15 27.58
N GLY A 505 24.80 -3.50 26.97
CA GLY A 505 24.03 -2.62 26.10
C GLY A 505 22.64 -2.38 26.70
N VAL A 506 22.23 -1.11 26.73
CA VAL A 506 20.94 -0.63 27.24
C VAL A 506 19.77 -1.47 26.69
N PRO A 507 18.83 -1.96 27.51
CA PRO A 507 17.66 -2.66 27.01
C PRO A 507 16.79 -1.67 26.23
N ALA A 508 16.79 -1.78 24.90
CA ALA A 508 15.78 -1.14 24.07
C ALA A 508 14.41 -1.65 24.55
N ALA A 509 13.52 -0.74 24.93
CA ALA A 509 12.18 -1.06 25.37
C ALA A 509 11.46 -1.85 24.26
N GLN A 510 11.36 -3.16 24.41
CA GLN A 510 10.63 -4.03 23.52
C GLN A 510 9.15 -3.69 23.67
N THR A 511 8.63 -2.88 22.75
CA THR A 511 7.19 -2.71 22.59
C THR A 511 6.64 -4.10 22.23
N PRO A 512 5.55 -4.58 22.85
CA PRO A 512 4.99 -5.87 22.48
C PRO A 512 4.73 -5.88 20.98
N GLU A 513 5.41 -6.75 20.23
CA GLU A 513 5.26 -6.86 18.78
C GLU A 513 3.83 -7.34 18.48
N SER A 514 2.97 -6.40 18.10
CA SER A 514 1.58 -6.68 17.76
C SER A 514 1.47 -7.06 16.29
N ASP A 515 0.61 -8.04 15.99
CA ASP A 515 0.17 -8.38 14.63
C ASP A 515 -0.47 -7.19 13.88
N TRP A 516 -0.90 -6.17 14.63
CA TRP A 516 -1.48 -4.92 14.14
C TRP A 516 -0.53 -3.72 14.19
N ALA A 517 0.73 -3.91 14.63
CA ALA A 517 1.74 -2.86 14.60
C ALA A 517 2.25 -2.57 13.16
N ALA A 518 1.91 -3.43 12.20
CA ALA A 518 2.16 -3.20 10.79
C ALA A 518 1.28 -2.06 10.24
N VAL A 519 1.83 -1.24 9.34
CA VAL A 519 1.08 -0.16 8.67
C VAL A 519 -0.07 -0.77 7.88
N LEU A 520 -1.32 -0.44 8.26
CA LEU A 520 -2.50 -0.84 7.50
C LEU A 520 -2.53 -0.10 6.17
N THR A 521 -2.64 -0.84 5.07
CA THR A 521 -2.90 -0.28 3.74
C THR A 521 -4.34 0.26 3.68
N PRO A 522 -4.65 1.24 2.81
CA PRO A 522 -6.00 1.76 2.69
C PRO A 522 -7.07 0.69 2.42
N ALA A 523 -6.80 -0.24 1.50
CA ALA A 523 -7.73 -1.33 1.20
C ALA A 523 -7.96 -2.25 2.42
N HIS A 524 -6.89 -2.63 3.12
CA HIS A 524 -7.02 -3.42 4.36
C HIS A 524 -7.77 -2.66 5.47
N GLY A 525 -7.55 -1.34 5.60
CA GLY A 525 -8.30 -0.48 6.52
C GLY A 525 -9.80 -0.49 6.23
N LEU A 526 -10.17 -0.35 4.95
CA LEU A 526 -11.56 -0.49 4.51
C LEU A 526 -12.13 -1.86 4.86
N ALA A 527 -11.37 -2.93 4.61
CA ALA A 527 -11.79 -4.28 4.92
C ALA A 527 -12.09 -4.45 6.43
N VAL A 528 -11.20 -3.95 7.30
CA VAL A 528 -11.39 -3.99 8.77
C VAL A 528 -12.66 -3.25 9.17
N MET A 529 -12.89 -2.06 8.61
CA MET A 529 -14.10 -1.27 8.88
C MET A 529 -15.38 -1.98 8.43
N VAL A 530 -15.39 -2.58 7.24
CA VAL A 530 -16.55 -3.33 6.76
C VAL A 530 -16.81 -4.59 7.59
N GLY A 531 -15.75 -5.31 7.98
CA GLY A 531 -15.86 -6.46 8.87
C GLY A 531 -16.44 -6.10 10.24
N ALA A 532 -16.15 -4.89 10.73
CA ALA A 532 -16.71 -4.33 11.95
C ALA A 532 -18.19 -3.93 11.83
N MET A 533 -18.56 -3.22 10.76
CA MET A 533 -19.94 -2.82 10.47
C MET A 533 -20.89 -4.02 10.39
N MET A 534 -20.37 -5.23 10.10
CA MET A 534 -21.15 -6.45 10.02
C MET A 534 -21.28 -7.22 11.34
N LEU A 535 -20.70 -6.75 12.44
CA LEU A 535 -20.75 -7.46 13.73
C LEU A 535 -22.15 -7.53 14.35
N ASP A 536 -23.00 -6.52 14.12
CA ASP A 536 -24.40 -6.51 14.55
C ASP A 536 -25.35 -7.13 13.50
N GLY A 537 -24.80 -7.57 12.37
CA GLY A 537 -25.53 -8.22 11.28
C GLY A 537 -26.15 -7.26 10.25
N THR A 538 -26.07 -5.94 10.43
CA THR A 538 -26.65 -4.98 9.48
C THR A 538 -25.79 -3.73 9.30
N ILE A 539 -25.36 -3.45 8.07
CA ILE A 539 -24.70 -2.17 7.75
C ILE A 539 -25.77 -1.10 7.54
N ASP A 540 -25.76 -0.06 8.37
CA ASP A 540 -26.67 1.06 8.21
C ASP A 540 -26.23 1.99 7.05
N LYS A 541 -27.16 2.83 6.55
CA LYS A 541 -26.87 3.75 5.44
C LYS A 541 -25.71 4.71 5.76
N ARG A 542 -25.60 5.16 7.01
CA ARG A 542 -24.58 6.13 7.45
C ARG A 542 -23.20 5.47 7.51
N GLU A 543 -23.12 4.21 7.93
CA GLU A 543 -21.89 3.41 7.91
C GLU A 543 -21.40 3.17 6.49
N LEU A 544 -22.31 2.87 5.56
CA LEU A 544 -21.97 2.72 4.15
C LEU A 544 -21.54 4.05 3.52
N ASP A 545 -22.24 5.16 3.82
CA ASP A 545 -21.87 6.50 3.35
C ASP A 545 -20.48 6.90 3.89
N PHE A 546 -20.15 6.47 5.11
CA PHE A 546 -18.84 6.64 5.70
C PHE A 546 -17.75 5.83 4.99
N ALA A 547 -17.98 4.53 4.73
CA ALA A 547 -17.06 3.71 3.95
C ALA A 547 -16.79 4.33 2.57
N LYS A 548 -17.84 4.85 1.90
CA LYS A 548 -17.73 5.58 0.62
C LYS A 548 -16.97 6.91 0.72
N ALA A 549 -17.02 7.59 1.86
CA ALA A 549 -16.22 8.79 2.08
C ALA A 549 -14.73 8.40 2.22
N TYR A 550 -14.45 7.34 2.96
CA TYR A 550 -13.10 6.79 3.11
C TYR A 550 -12.50 6.34 1.78
N THR A 551 -13.24 5.62 0.93
CA THR A 551 -12.73 5.19 -0.38
C THR A 551 -12.37 6.34 -1.28
N ARG A 552 -13.22 7.37 -1.37
CA ARG A 552 -12.94 8.59 -2.13
C ARG A 552 -11.69 9.29 -1.62
N LYS A 553 -11.49 9.35 -0.30
CA LYS A 553 -10.29 9.94 0.33
C LYS A 553 -9.01 9.18 -0.03
N HIS A 554 -9.09 7.86 -0.18
CA HIS A 554 -7.94 7.00 -0.44
C HIS A 554 -7.83 6.51 -1.90
N ASN A 555 -8.64 7.03 -2.82
CA ASN A 555 -8.72 6.60 -4.23
C ASN A 555 -8.97 5.10 -4.40
N ILE A 556 -9.77 4.50 -3.51
CA ILE A 556 -10.20 3.11 -3.62
C ILE A 556 -11.43 3.05 -4.55
N PRO A 557 -11.47 2.16 -5.56
CA PRO A 557 -12.65 2.01 -6.42
C PRO A 557 -13.92 1.66 -5.62
N ASP A 558 -15.07 2.24 -5.97
CA ASP A 558 -16.34 1.97 -5.27
C ASP A 558 -16.75 0.49 -5.34
N SER A 559 -16.39 -0.21 -6.42
CA SER A 559 -16.60 -1.65 -6.57
C SER A 559 -15.93 -2.47 -5.45
N ARG A 560 -14.85 -1.96 -4.85
CA ARG A 560 -14.14 -2.61 -3.75
C ARG A 560 -14.97 -2.63 -2.46
N ILE A 561 -15.75 -1.58 -2.20
CA ILE A 561 -16.65 -1.54 -1.04
C ILE A 561 -17.69 -2.64 -1.19
N ASP A 562 -18.33 -2.71 -2.36
CA ASP A 562 -19.36 -3.70 -2.63
C ASP A 562 -18.79 -5.12 -2.50
N GLN A 563 -17.58 -5.36 -3.01
CA GLN A 563 -16.84 -6.61 -2.82
C GLN A 563 -16.67 -6.96 -1.34
N TYR A 564 -16.22 -6.03 -0.50
CA TYR A 564 -15.99 -6.28 0.93
C TYR A 564 -17.29 -6.47 1.70
N VAL A 565 -18.33 -5.69 1.36
CA VAL A 565 -19.66 -5.81 1.99
C VAL A 565 -20.27 -7.17 1.66
N GLN A 566 -20.19 -7.60 0.41
CA GLN A 566 -20.65 -8.94 0.01
C GLN A 566 -19.84 -10.04 0.68
N ALA A 567 -18.51 -9.94 0.68
CA ALA A 567 -17.64 -10.88 1.37
C ALA A 567 -17.98 -10.99 2.87
N ALA A 568 -18.24 -9.87 3.53
CA ALA A 568 -18.59 -9.84 4.95
C ALA A 568 -19.96 -10.49 5.23
N LYS A 569 -20.97 -10.19 4.40
CA LYS A 569 -22.30 -10.82 4.49
C LYS A 569 -22.26 -12.34 4.33
N LEU A 570 -21.35 -12.83 3.50
CA LEU A 570 -21.17 -14.26 3.23
C LEU A 570 -20.21 -14.95 4.21
N GLY A 571 -19.67 -14.23 5.20
CA GLY A 571 -18.66 -14.76 6.12
C GLY A 571 -17.31 -15.07 5.46
N GLN A 572 -17.06 -14.51 4.29
CA GLN A 572 -15.88 -14.73 3.44
C GLN A 572 -14.83 -13.60 3.54
N LEU A 573 -15.03 -12.65 4.46
CA LEU A 573 -14.06 -11.61 4.78
C LEU A 573 -13.13 -12.09 5.91
N GLN A 574 -12.03 -12.76 5.55
CA GLN A 574 -11.08 -13.35 6.49
C GLN A 574 -9.98 -12.36 6.89
N ILE A 575 -10.35 -11.41 7.75
CA ILE A 575 -9.43 -10.44 8.32
C ILE A 575 -9.08 -10.90 9.74
N PRO A 576 -7.80 -10.82 10.16
CA PRO A 576 -7.47 -11.01 11.57
C PRO A 576 -8.37 -10.13 12.45
N ARG A 577 -8.68 -10.59 13.66
CA ARG A 577 -9.38 -9.79 14.67
C ARG A 577 -8.42 -9.53 15.82
N PRO A 578 -8.38 -8.32 16.40
CA PRO A 578 -7.59 -8.07 17.59
C PRO A 578 -8.02 -9.00 18.73
N LYS A 579 -7.06 -9.75 19.30
CA LYS A 579 -7.31 -10.75 20.36
C LYS A 579 -7.03 -10.20 21.76
N SER A 580 -6.34 -9.07 21.86
CA SER A 580 -5.95 -8.44 23.13
C SER A 580 -6.23 -6.93 23.13
N PRO A 581 -6.36 -6.30 24.32
CA PRO A 581 -6.49 -4.84 24.40
C PRO A 581 -5.34 -4.07 23.75
N ALA A 582 -4.12 -4.64 23.75
CA ALA A 582 -2.96 -4.06 23.09
C ALA A 582 -3.08 -4.12 21.56
N GLU A 583 -3.54 -5.25 21.01
CA GLU A 583 -3.85 -5.39 19.59
C GLU A 583 -5.00 -4.48 19.16
N ALA A 584 -6.04 -4.37 19.97
CA ALA A 584 -7.19 -3.49 19.72
C ALA A 584 -6.73 -2.02 19.62
N ARG A 585 -5.86 -1.60 20.55
CA ARG A 585 -5.25 -0.26 20.52
C ARG A 585 -4.40 -0.06 19.27
N ALA A 586 -3.56 -1.03 18.89
CA ALA A 586 -2.70 -0.93 17.71
C ALA A 586 -3.54 -0.85 16.40
N CYS A 587 -4.56 -1.70 16.26
CA CYS A 587 -5.51 -1.64 15.16
C CYS A 587 -6.21 -0.27 15.09
N MET A 588 -6.67 0.24 16.23
CA MET A 588 -7.31 1.55 16.31
C MET A 588 -6.35 2.69 15.95
N THR A 589 -5.09 2.64 16.40
CA THR A 589 -4.05 3.61 15.99
C THR A 589 -3.87 3.61 14.47
N GLY A 590 -3.79 2.44 13.82
CA GLY A 590 -3.68 2.34 12.37
C GLY A 590 -4.87 2.96 11.62
N LEU A 591 -6.11 2.70 12.07
CA LEU A 591 -7.31 3.30 11.50
C LEU A 591 -7.34 4.83 11.68
N ILE A 592 -6.98 5.31 12.87
CA ILE A 592 -6.88 6.75 13.17
C ILE A 592 -5.86 7.42 12.27
N HIS A 593 -4.69 6.82 12.06
CA HIS A 593 -3.66 7.34 11.15
C HIS A 593 -4.18 7.49 9.72
N MET A 594 -4.95 6.52 9.22
CA MET A 594 -5.56 6.60 7.89
C MET A 594 -6.61 7.72 7.82
N CYS A 595 -7.46 7.85 8.84
CA CYS A 595 -8.40 8.98 8.92
C CYS A 595 -7.67 10.33 8.97
N LEU A 596 -6.52 10.41 9.64
CA LEU A 596 -5.69 11.61 9.74
C LEU A 596 -4.86 11.90 8.47
N ALA A 597 -5.11 11.23 7.33
CA ALA A 597 -4.37 11.48 6.08
C ALA A 597 -4.46 12.93 5.58
N ASP A 598 -5.54 13.66 5.87
CA ASP A 598 -5.70 15.10 5.59
C ASP A 598 -5.40 15.98 6.82
N GLY A 599 -4.88 15.38 7.89
CA GLY A 599 -4.57 15.99 9.17
C GLY A 599 -5.79 16.28 10.06
N THR A 600 -6.98 15.82 9.68
CA THR A 600 -8.22 15.98 10.45
C THR A 600 -9.00 14.69 10.57
N VAL A 601 -9.82 14.58 11.61
CA VAL A 601 -10.84 13.53 11.73
C VAL A 601 -12.19 14.24 11.74
N SER A 602 -12.97 14.02 10.69
CA SER A 602 -14.32 14.53 10.53
C SER A 602 -15.27 13.92 11.56
N ALA A 603 -16.40 14.60 11.83
CA ALA A 603 -17.39 14.07 12.76
C ALA A 603 -17.95 12.69 12.36
N PRO A 604 -18.20 12.38 11.07
CA PRO A 604 -18.50 11.02 10.62
C PRO A 604 -17.39 10.02 10.92
N GLU A 605 -16.12 10.32 10.59
CA GLU A 605 -14.97 9.45 10.88
C GLU A 605 -14.86 9.13 12.38
N MET A 606 -15.01 10.15 13.24
CA MET A 606 -14.95 9.96 14.69
C MET A 606 -16.07 9.05 15.21
N ARG A 607 -17.30 9.17 14.68
CA ARG A 607 -18.41 8.29 15.09
C ARG A 607 -18.13 6.83 14.73
N SER A 608 -17.60 6.57 13.53
CA SER A 608 -17.26 5.22 13.11
C SER A 608 -16.13 4.62 13.93
N LEU A 609 -15.09 5.42 14.24
CA LEU A 609 -14.02 5.00 15.15
C LEU A 609 -14.55 4.68 16.56
N LEU A 610 -15.53 5.44 17.05
CA LEU A 610 -16.18 5.18 18.34
C LEU A 610 -17.02 3.91 18.33
N ALA A 611 -17.82 3.70 17.29
CA ALA A 611 -18.60 2.48 17.11
C ALA A 611 -17.69 1.24 17.05
N PHE A 612 -16.63 1.32 16.24
CA PHE A 612 -15.64 0.25 16.13
C PHE A 612 -14.87 0.03 17.45
N GLY A 613 -14.46 1.11 18.11
CA GLY A 613 -13.80 1.03 19.41
C GLY A 613 -14.66 0.31 20.45
N GLY A 614 -15.95 0.59 20.47
CA GLY A 614 -16.91 -0.11 21.34
C GLY A 614 -16.94 -1.62 21.09
N GLN A 615 -16.93 -2.05 19.82
CA GLN A 615 -16.86 -3.47 19.45
C GLN A 615 -15.54 -4.13 19.86
N LEU A 616 -14.44 -3.37 19.91
CA LEU A 616 -13.14 -3.82 20.42
C LEU A 616 -13.00 -3.72 21.95
N GLY A 617 -14.06 -3.34 22.67
CA GLY A 617 -14.03 -3.14 24.13
C GLY A 617 -13.30 -1.88 24.59
N MET A 618 -13.08 -0.90 23.70
CA MET A 618 -12.50 0.40 24.03
C MET A 618 -13.58 1.39 24.46
N THR A 619 -13.27 2.22 25.46
CA THR A 619 -14.18 3.29 25.89
C THR A 619 -14.18 4.45 24.88
N PRO A 620 -15.30 5.19 24.74
CA PRO A 620 -15.36 6.37 23.87
C PRO A 620 -14.25 7.40 24.15
N ASP A 621 -13.92 7.60 25.42
CA ASP A 621 -12.88 8.55 25.82
C ASP A 621 -11.47 8.04 25.48
N ALA A 622 -11.23 6.73 25.53
CA ALA A 622 -9.97 6.14 25.10
C ALA A 622 -9.74 6.37 23.59
N VAL A 623 -10.77 6.17 22.75
CA VAL A 623 -10.68 6.41 21.30
C VAL A 623 -10.45 7.88 20.98
N LYS A 624 -11.21 8.80 21.60
CA LYS A 624 -11.02 10.25 21.40
C LYS A 624 -9.62 10.70 21.85
N SER A 625 -9.19 10.24 23.01
CA SER A 625 -7.86 10.58 23.55
C SER A 625 -6.75 10.04 22.66
N LEU A 626 -6.91 8.82 22.12
CA LEU A 626 -5.99 8.25 21.15
C LEU A 626 -5.94 9.09 19.86
N ALA A 627 -7.09 9.48 19.30
CA ALA A 627 -7.13 10.31 18.11
C ALA A 627 -6.47 11.68 18.29
N VAL A 628 -6.64 12.31 19.46
CA VAL A 628 -5.96 13.57 19.80
C VAL A 628 -4.45 13.33 19.94
N ALA A 629 -4.04 12.28 20.66
CA ALA A 629 -2.64 11.94 20.85
C ALA A 629 -1.91 11.67 19.53
N GLU A 630 -2.54 10.90 18.62
CA GLU A 630 -1.98 10.61 17.29
C GLU A 630 -1.91 11.87 16.41
N ARG A 631 -2.94 12.72 16.44
CA ARG A 631 -2.91 13.99 15.71
C ARG A 631 -1.77 14.90 16.20
N ASP A 632 -1.60 14.99 17.52
CA ASP A 632 -0.52 15.80 18.13
C ASP A 632 0.86 15.20 17.86
N PHE A 633 0.97 13.86 17.83
CA PHE A 633 2.18 13.15 17.39
C PHE A 633 2.53 13.49 15.93
N LEU A 634 1.58 13.33 15.01
CA LEU A 634 1.78 13.66 13.59
C LEU A 634 2.11 15.14 13.39
N TYR A 635 1.48 16.05 14.14
CA TYR A 635 1.77 17.47 14.06
C TYR A 635 3.19 17.83 14.52
N ARG A 636 3.66 17.22 15.62
CA ARG A 636 5.04 17.40 16.10
C ARG A 636 6.07 16.87 15.10
N ARG A 637 5.85 15.66 14.58
CA ARG A 637 6.69 15.04 13.55
C ARG A 637 6.71 15.86 12.25
N ALA A 638 5.55 16.38 11.85
CA ALA A 638 5.44 17.28 10.70
C ALA A 638 6.22 18.59 10.89
N LYS A 639 6.21 19.17 12.10
CA LYS A 639 7.05 20.35 12.39
C LYS A 639 8.55 20.03 12.33
N GLN A 640 8.97 18.89 12.85
CA GLN A 640 10.37 18.45 12.82
C GLN A 640 10.85 18.30 11.38
N SER A 641 10.13 17.53 10.55
CA SER A 641 10.47 17.35 9.13
C SER A 641 10.50 18.67 8.34
N LEU A 642 9.59 19.60 8.61
CA LEU A 642 9.59 20.92 7.98
C LEU A 642 10.74 21.83 8.46
N ALA A 643 11.21 21.65 9.69
CA ALA A 643 12.37 22.37 10.23
C ALA A 643 13.68 21.81 9.65
N GLU A 644 13.81 20.48 9.60
CA GLU A 644 14.97 19.79 9.01
C GLU A 644 15.21 20.18 7.56
N ARG A 645 14.14 20.37 6.76
CA ARG A 645 14.26 20.82 5.36
C ARG A 645 14.75 22.27 5.19
N LYS A 646 14.59 23.12 6.20
CA LYS A 646 15.01 24.53 6.12
C LYS A 646 16.49 24.73 6.44
N ASN A 647 17.08 23.76 7.13
CA ASN A 647 18.51 23.69 7.39
C ASN A 647 19.18 22.93 6.26
#